data_AF-A0A536TC81-F1
#
_entry.id   AF-A0A536TC81-F1
#
_cell.length_a   1.000
_cell.length_b   1.000
_cell.length_c   1.000
_cell.angle_alpha   90.00
_cell.angle_beta   90.00
_cell.angle_gamma   90.00
#
_symmetry.space_group_name_H-M   'P 1'
#
loop_
_entity.id
_entity.type
_entity.pdbx_description
1 polymer ?
#
loop_
_entity_poly.entity_id
_entity_poly.type
_entity_poly.pdbx_seq_one_letter_code
_entity_poly.pdbx_strand_id
1 'polypeptide(L)'
;SIAIFSNSGNFTTTIATYLRMAGWGTTTLISSGKDVYIHYAAPEFAFALANDARSKAAVLYVEPGGYYELDAEFTKPVIACVVGRWKAKLTRAVGHAGALAGGDDDAAGKERWLMDKLGVDQLFTPDKPVFSAKGAVVANIAYIPMALSAVMRENATRPDFATEGSLALKPWFGANQGLSLPAELDLPVVKATPPYDEQIAALARQVGAVLPRQSMKDASGASQMDAKTQITSLYGVSMLDAAQYPLETNINLALLHETGGANDRKLINVAIGAELNLYASPALAAAQAAREAGNAPNSVLAAAASIVGPRSAERAREATSALIEMFSATALPSAVDEAFDVGAIPPDGSRRDLFVGAARDAKAEAMLTGLKARDATSVFVRYVQSLGGYPTADAVLAAIAATLAWGPLMRKRISRITAECVPWWTRLFGTLIGASVGAERHEAARFSGIPVDDILQKRSLTDVAYVALLGLEPEAANLFAFQTLVGLLLTNGPGAISAQGAKGAVSADGPETPERVQLNKCLVGFLTHSGFAHGGNGYEGIAFLLDQFRDAGLKDPTDARHGVDLQALAMRYVEEYARYKSKKKTTGSLDIQKIPGVNHPVFKDRPVNYDPREVYVRELFDKRGEYNVFHQYYHALVKALFEAGVSRNVYCVNIDAVIAALLLKMLWQPYRDGAFSERALETAAFTIFLYPRMLGCAAEVDDHINRGRNMDTRTPASQCRFVA
;
A
#
# COMPACT_ATOMS: atom_id res chain seq x y z
N SER A 1 -21.38 -47.51 -0.83
CA SER A 1 -22.20 -48.29 0.11
C SER A 1 -22.14 -47.81 1.56
N ILE A 2 -21.47 -46.69 1.90
CA ILE A 2 -21.24 -46.27 3.29
C ILE A 2 -21.96 -44.96 3.61
N ALA A 3 -22.72 -44.92 4.71
CA ALA A 3 -23.28 -43.69 5.25
C ALA A 3 -22.29 -43.01 6.22
N ILE A 4 -22.27 -41.69 6.28
CA ILE A 4 -21.44 -40.92 7.22
C ILE A 4 -22.35 -40.02 8.04
N PHE A 5 -22.22 -40.10 9.36
CA PHE A 5 -22.73 -39.10 10.28
C PHE A 5 -21.57 -38.51 11.07
N SER A 6 -21.50 -37.18 11.13
CA SER A 6 -20.40 -36.47 11.76
C SER A 6 -20.90 -35.27 12.53
N ASN A 7 -20.31 -35.02 13.70
CA ASN A 7 -20.50 -33.74 14.40
C ASN A 7 -19.77 -32.55 13.72
N SER A 8 -18.93 -32.81 12.72
CA SER A 8 -18.14 -31.78 12.01
C SER A 8 -18.37 -31.82 10.50
N GLY A 9 -18.73 -30.67 9.91
CA GLY A 9 -18.93 -30.53 8.47
C GLY A 9 -17.67 -30.86 7.67
N ASN A 10 -16.51 -30.36 8.11
CA ASN A 10 -15.23 -30.61 7.45
C ASN A 10 -14.80 -32.08 7.54
N PHE A 11 -15.04 -32.74 8.67
CA PHE A 11 -14.68 -34.17 8.77
C PHE A 11 -15.65 -35.07 7.99
N THR A 12 -16.88 -34.61 7.74
CA THR A 12 -17.81 -35.32 6.85
C THR A 12 -17.21 -35.52 5.46
N THR A 13 -16.71 -34.44 4.84
CA THR A 13 -16.09 -34.50 3.49
C THR A 13 -14.72 -35.17 3.50
N THR A 14 -13.92 -34.95 4.56
CA THR A 14 -12.61 -35.57 4.73
C THR A 14 -12.71 -37.10 4.82
N ILE A 15 -13.61 -37.61 5.66
CA ILE A 15 -13.82 -39.06 5.82
C ILE A 15 -14.32 -39.66 4.50
N ALA A 16 -15.22 -38.99 3.79
CA ALA A 16 -15.68 -39.45 2.48
C ALA A 16 -14.53 -39.62 1.48
N THR A 17 -13.56 -38.70 1.50
CA THR A 17 -12.34 -38.82 0.68
C THR A 17 -11.50 -40.01 1.13
N TYR A 18 -11.30 -40.20 2.44
CA TYR A 18 -10.51 -41.32 2.96
C TYR A 18 -11.12 -42.68 2.58
N LEU A 19 -12.45 -42.80 2.68
CA LEU A 19 -13.19 -43.98 2.27
C LEU A 19 -13.08 -44.24 0.77
N ARG A 20 -13.24 -43.19 -0.05
CA ARG A 20 -13.07 -43.30 -1.51
C ARG A 20 -11.69 -43.84 -1.85
N MET A 21 -10.63 -43.33 -1.21
CA MET A 21 -9.27 -43.79 -1.49
C MET A 21 -9.05 -45.27 -1.14
N ALA A 22 -9.80 -45.78 -0.16
CA ALA A 22 -9.81 -47.19 0.21
C ALA A 22 -10.81 -48.05 -0.58
N GLY A 23 -11.46 -47.51 -1.62
CA GLY A 23 -12.39 -48.24 -2.49
C GLY A 23 -13.84 -48.30 -2.00
N TRP A 24 -14.20 -47.48 -1.00
CA TRP A 24 -15.56 -47.44 -0.44
C TRP A 24 -16.30 -46.18 -0.88
N GLY A 25 -17.41 -46.34 -1.59
CA GLY A 25 -18.27 -45.25 -2.00
C GLY A 25 -19.20 -44.80 -0.87
N THR A 26 -19.55 -43.53 -0.84
CA THR A 26 -20.50 -42.98 0.13
C THR A 26 -21.91 -42.89 -0.44
N THR A 27 -22.93 -43.12 0.38
CA THR A 27 -24.35 -43.04 0.00
C THR A 27 -25.03 -41.80 0.53
N THR A 28 -24.83 -41.50 1.81
CA THR A 28 -25.44 -40.37 2.53
C THR A 28 -24.43 -39.80 3.49
N LEU A 29 -24.31 -38.47 3.51
CA LEU A 29 -23.35 -37.74 4.32
C LEU A 29 -24.10 -36.67 5.10
N ILE A 30 -24.13 -36.79 6.42
CA ILE A 30 -24.86 -35.90 7.32
C ILE A 30 -23.88 -35.31 8.31
N SER A 31 -23.84 -33.99 8.37
CA SER A 31 -23.21 -33.26 9.47
C SER A 31 -24.29 -32.73 10.40
N SER A 32 -24.32 -33.22 11.63
CA SER A 32 -25.21 -32.67 12.67
C SER A 32 -24.73 -31.33 13.22
N GLY A 33 -23.44 -31.01 13.01
CA GLY A 33 -22.79 -29.97 13.81
C GLY A 33 -22.59 -30.45 15.26
N LYS A 34 -22.13 -29.54 16.11
CA LYS A 34 -22.01 -29.79 17.56
C LYS A 34 -22.41 -28.55 18.34
N ASP A 35 -23.64 -28.09 18.08
CA ASP A 35 -24.29 -27.10 18.92
C ASP A 35 -24.85 -27.77 20.19
N VAL A 36 -25.30 -26.97 21.14
CA VAL A 36 -25.82 -27.47 22.44
C VAL A 36 -27.04 -28.38 22.25
N TYR A 37 -27.88 -28.09 21.25
CA TYR A 37 -29.04 -28.89 20.90
C TYR A 37 -28.93 -29.37 19.45
N ILE A 38 -28.93 -30.69 19.27
CA ILE A 38 -28.87 -31.32 17.95
C ILE A 38 -30.24 -31.94 17.67
N HIS A 39 -30.93 -31.43 16.64
CA HIS A 39 -32.27 -31.89 16.27
C HIS A 39 -32.28 -33.19 15.43
N TYR A 40 -31.18 -33.46 14.72
CA TYR A 40 -30.98 -34.71 13.98
C TYR A 40 -29.70 -35.34 14.49
N ALA A 41 -29.82 -36.18 15.53
CA ALA A 41 -28.71 -36.70 16.29
C ALA A 41 -28.42 -38.18 15.93
N ALA A 42 -27.54 -38.81 16.70
CA ALA A 42 -27.14 -40.20 16.44
C ALA A 42 -28.32 -41.21 16.41
N PRO A 43 -29.37 -41.09 17.25
CA PRO A 43 -30.54 -41.98 17.19
C PRO A 43 -31.35 -41.84 15.90
N GLU A 44 -31.63 -40.61 15.45
CA GLU A 44 -32.36 -40.37 14.19
C GLU A 44 -31.55 -40.88 13.00
N PHE A 45 -30.23 -40.68 13.03
CA PHE A 45 -29.34 -41.24 12.02
C PHE A 45 -29.35 -42.77 12.03
N ALA A 46 -29.30 -43.41 13.20
CA ALA A 46 -29.32 -44.87 13.32
C ALA A 46 -30.62 -45.46 12.76
N PHE A 47 -31.76 -44.82 13.05
CA PHE A 47 -33.05 -45.15 12.46
C PHE A 47 -33.04 -45.01 10.94
N ALA A 48 -32.55 -43.89 10.40
CA ALA A 48 -32.47 -43.68 8.96
C ALA A 48 -31.53 -44.69 8.27
N LEU A 49 -30.38 -44.99 8.90
CA LEU A 49 -29.41 -45.98 8.43
C LEU A 49 -30.03 -47.37 8.31
N ALA A 50 -30.82 -47.78 9.31
CA ALA A 50 -31.53 -49.06 9.29
C ALA A 50 -32.43 -49.19 8.05
N ASN A 51 -33.11 -48.09 7.70
CA ASN A 51 -34.10 -48.04 6.61
C ASN A 51 -33.49 -47.76 5.22
N ASP A 52 -32.22 -47.35 5.10
CA ASP A 52 -31.58 -47.10 3.80
C ASP A 52 -30.95 -48.37 3.20
N ALA A 53 -31.65 -49.02 2.27
CA ALA A 53 -31.17 -50.23 1.60
C ALA A 53 -29.85 -50.06 0.82
N ARG A 54 -29.46 -48.83 0.45
CA ARG A 54 -28.22 -48.55 -0.29
C ARG A 54 -26.98 -48.62 0.62
N SER A 55 -27.19 -48.33 1.91
CA SER A 55 -26.15 -48.23 2.92
C SER A 55 -25.95 -49.58 3.61
N LYS A 56 -24.74 -50.14 3.46
CA LYS A 56 -24.33 -51.45 4.03
C LYS A 56 -23.66 -51.31 5.40
N ALA A 57 -23.01 -50.18 5.65
CA ALA A 57 -22.38 -49.83 6.92
C ALA A 57 -22.35 -48.29 7.07
N ALA A 58 -21.95 -47.82 8.25
CA ALA A 58 -21.78 -46.40 8.51
C ALA A 58 -20.47 -46.04 9.22
N VAL A 59 -20.07 -44.77 9.09
CA VAL A 59 -19.06 -44.13 9.92
C VAL A 59 -19.73 -43.08 10.79
N LEU A 60 -19.45 -43.12 12.09
CA LEU A 60 -19.94 -42.17 13.08
C LEU A 60 -18.75 -41.37 13.63
N TYR A 61 -18.64 -40.08 13.29
CA TYR A 61 -17.61 -39.19 13.85
C TYR A 61 -18.18 -38.39 15.03
N VAL A 62 -17.58 -38.59 16.20
CA VAL A 62 -18.12 -38.18 17.49
C VAL A 62 -17.15 -37.28 18.23
N GLU A 63 -17.65 -36.12 18.66
CA GLU A 63 -16.96 -35.22 19.57
C GLU A 63 -17.53 -35.32 21.01
N PRO A 64 -16.75 -34.95 22.05
CA PRO A 64 -17.22 -34.85 23.43
C PRO A 64 -18.43 -33.91 23.58
N GLY A 65 -19.22 -34.11 24.62
CA GLY A 65 -20.41 -33.31 24.94
C GLY A 65 -21.73 -33.96 24.49
N GLY A 66 -22.73 -33.93 25.37
CA GLY A 66 -24.08 -34.46 25.14
C GLY A 66 -24.16 -36.00 25.19
N TYR A 67 -25.37 -36.56 25.20
CA TYR A 67 -25.58 -38.02 25.40
C TYR A 67 -26.16 -38.74 24.18
N TYR A 68 -26.30 -38.05 23.04
CA TYR A 68 -27.00 -38.58 21.87
C TYR A 68 -26.49 -39.95 21.36
N GLU A 69 -25.18 -40.18 21.40
CA GLU A 69 -24.58 -41.44 20.95
C GLU A 69 -24.88 -42.61 21.91
N LEU A 70 -25.23 -42.34 23.17
CA LEU A 70 -25.64 -43.35 24.14
C LEU A 70 -27.00 -43.95 23.77
N ASP A 71 -27.91 -43.14 23.22
CA ASP A 71 -29.28 -43.57 22.87
C ASP A 71 -29.38 -44.18 21.46
N ALA A 72 -28.29 -44.18 20.69
CA ALA A 72 -28.29 -44.71 19.33
C ALA A 72 -28.27 -46.26 19.31
N GLU A 73 -29.16 -46.87 18.51
CA GLU A 73 -29.22 -48.31 18.28
C GLU A 73 -28.92 -48.66 16.82
N PHE A 74 -27.82 -49.36 16.57
CA PHE A 74 -27.36 -49.68 15.22
C PHE A 74 -27.71 -51.13 14.82
N THR A 75 -28.40 -51.29 13.70
CA THR A 75 -28.72 -52.60 13.09
C THR A 75 -27.79 -52.99 11.96
N LYS A 76 -26.89 -52.08 11.56
CA LYS A 76 -25.86 -52.28 10.52
C LYS A 76 -24.48 -52.00 11.10
N PRO A 77 -23.40 -52.53 10.51
CA PRO A 77 -22.06 -52.30 11.02
C PRO A 77 -21.67 -50.82 11.07
N VAL A 78 -21.03 -50.39 12.17
CA VAL A 78 -20.59 -49.00 12.37
C VAL A 78 -19.12 -48.90 12.74
N ILE A 79 -18.40 -47.97 12.10
CA ILE A 79 -17.08 -47.52 12.53
C ILE A 79 -17.24 -46.20 13.28
N ALA A 80 -17.06 -46.24 14.60
CA ALA A 80 -17.19 -45.05 15.42
C ALA A 80 -15.82 -44.41 15.67
N CYS A 81 -15.64 -43.18 15.21
CA CYS A 81 -14.44 -42.39 15.46
C CYS A 81 -14.71 -41.37 16.56
N VAL A 82 -14.15 -41.60 17.74
CA VAL A 82 -14.28 -40.68 18.88
C VAL A 82 -12.98 -39.88 19.01
N VAL A 83 -13.09 -38.55 18.95
CA VAL A 83 -11.93 -37.66 19.04
C VAL A 83 -12.00 -36.78 20.29
N GLY A 84 -10.95 -35.97 20.50
CA GLY A 84 -11.03 -34.88 21.48
C GLY A 84 -10.75 -35.29 22.92
N ARG A 85 -10.06 -36.40 23.17
CA ARG A 85 -9.56 -36.77 24.52
C ARG A 85 -8.82 -35.63 25.23
N TRP A 86 -8.10 -34.79 24.49
CA TRP A 86 -7.39 -33.64 25.04
C TRP A 86 -8.33 -32.55 25.57
N LYS A 87 -9.60 -32.50 25.12
CA LYS A 87 -10.60 -31.53 25.58
C LYS A 87 -11.00 -31.74 27.05
N ALA A 88 -10.77 -32.93 27.61
CA ALA A 88 -10.96 -33.18 29.04
C ALA A 88 -10.08 -32.29 29.95
N LYS A 89 -9.04 -31.65 29.39
CA LYS A 89 -8.14 -30.73 30.11
C LYS A 89 -8.55 -29.25 29.98
N LEU A 90 -9.66 -28.95 29.32
CA LEU A 90 -10.08 -27.57 29.04
C LEU A 90 -11.25 -27.14 29.92
N THR A 91 -11.27 -25.86 30.28
CA THR A 91 -12.34 -25.21 31.06
C THR A 91 -13.26 -24.34 30.21
N ARG A 92 -12.99 -24.23 28.90
CA ARG A 92 -13.78 -23.45 27.92
C ARG A 92 -13.86 -24.20 26.58
N ALA A 93 -14.96 -24.03 25.87
CA ALA A 93 -15.16 -24.64 24.56
C ALA A 93 -14.15 -24.09 23.56
N VAL A 94 -13.63 -24.98 22.72
CA VAL A 94 -12.77 -24.63 21.58
C VAL A 94 -13.35 -25.31 20.34
N GLY A 95 -13.64 -24.51 19.31
CA GLY A 95 -14.38 -24.96 18.13
C GLY A 95 -15.89 -24.90 18.36
N HIS A 96 -16.58 -26.03 18.21
CA HIS A 96 -18.04 -26.09 18.31
C HIS A 96 -18.56 -25.85 19.73
N ALA A 97 -19.69 -25.15 19.84
CA ALA A 97 -20.24 -24.65 21.10
C ALA A 97 -20.64 -25.75 22.09
N GLY A 98 -21.14 -26.88 21.61
CA GLY A 98 -21.53 -28.05 22.39
C GLY A 98 -20.41 -29.06 22.64
N ALA A 99 -19.17 -28.78 22.23
CA ALA A 99 -18.05 -29.70 22.35
C ALA A 99 -17.31 -29.63 23.70
N LEU A 100 -18.07 -29.48 24.79
CA LEU A 100 -17.61 -29.51 26.17
C LEU A 100 -18.30 -30.66 26.90
N ALA A 101 -17.53 -31.47 27.62
CA ALA A 101 -18.09 -32.50 28.48
C ALA A 101 -18.47 -31.90 29.84
N GLY A 102 -19.60 -32.35 30.38
CA GLY A 102 -20.09 -32.00 31.72
C GLY A 102 -20.04 -33.16 32.72
N GLY A 103 -19.70 -34.37 32.26
CA GLY A 103 -19.62 -35.59 33.06
C GLY A 103 -19.05 -36.76 32.24
N ASP A 104 -19.77 -37.89 32.20
CA ASP A 104 -19.37 -39.09 31.46
C ASP A 104 -19.55 -38.98 29.92
N ASP A 105 -19.89 -37.79 29.42
CA ASP A 105 -20.00 -37.46 28.00
C ASP A 105 -18.67 -36.98 27.37
N ASP A 106 -17.55 -37.24 28.04
CA ASP A 106 -16.22 -37.03 27.49
C ASP A 106 -15.86 -38.07 26.40
N ALA A 107 -14.70 -37.89 25.77
CA ALA A 107 -14.25 -38.82 24.73
C ALA A 107 -14.12 -40.26 25.26
N ALA A 108 -13.59 -40.44 26.47
CA ALA A 108 -13.36 -41.77 27.04
C ALA A 108 -14.69 -42.47 27.41
N GLY A 109 -15.68 -41.74 27.91
CA GLY A 109 -17.03 -42.23 28.17
C GLY A 109 -17.72 -42.66 26.88
N LYS A 110 -17.70 -41.81 25.86
CA LYS A 110 -18.27 -42.14 24.54
C LYS A 110 -17.59 -43.34 23.87
N GLU A 111 -16.26 -43.46 24.00
CA GLU A 111 -15.53 -44.65 23.55
C GLU A 111 -16.07 -45.91 24.23
N ARG A 112 -16.26 -45.90 25.57
CA ARG A 112 -16.84 -47.04 26.29
C ARG A 112 -18.24 -47.39 25.81
N TRP A 113 -19.10 -46.39 25.62
CA TRP A 113 -20.48 -46.61 25.15
C TRP A 113 -20.50 -47.27 23.77
N LEU A 114 -19.65 -46.81 22.85
CA LEU A 114 -19.58 -47.34 21.50
C LEU A 114 -18.87 -48.70 21.46
N MET A 115 -17.87 -48.94 22.32
CA MET A 115 -17.23 -50.26 22.43
C MET A 115 -18.23 -51.33 22.90
N ASP A 116 -19.05 -51.03 23.90
CA ASP A 116 -20.12 -51.92 24.39
C ASP A 116 -21.15 -52.22 23.29
N LYS A 117 -21.70 -51.18 22.64
CA LYS A 117 -22.66 -51.32 21.53
C LYS A 117 -22.13 -52.15 20.37
N LEU A 118 -20.85 -52.02 20.05
CA LEU A 118 -20.19 -52.70 18.94
C LEU A 118 -19.54 -54.03 19.35
N GLY A 119 -19.61 -54.42 20.63
CA GLY A 119 -19.10 -55.70 21.11
C GLY A 119 -17.59 -55.86 20.99
N VAL A 120 -16.83 -54.81 21.31
CA VAL A 120 -15.36 -54.81 21.33
C VAL A 120 -14.85 -54.36 22.69
N ASP A 121 -13.68 -54.84 23.12
CA ASP A 121 -13.10 -54.52 24.42
C ASP A 121 -12.02 -53.43 24.37
N GLN A 122 -11.52 -53.12 23.17
CA GLN A 122 -10.41 -52.18 22.94
C GLN A 122 -10.61 -51.41 21.62
N LEU A 123 -9.89 -50.28 21.50
CA LEU A 123 -9.86 -49.49 20.27
C LEU A 123 -9.09 -50.19 19.16
N PHE A 124 -9.56 -49.98 17.93
CA PHE A 124 -8.86 -50.40 16.72
C PHE A 124 -7.65 -49.49 16.44
N THR A 125 -6.49 -50.11 16.23
CA THR A 125 -5.32 -49.47 15.60
C THR A 125 -4.80 -50.34 14.44
N PRO A 126 -4.05 -49.76 13.48
CA PRO A 126 -3.44 -50.54 12.41
C PRO A 126 -2.59 -51.72 12.90
N ASP A 127 -1.84 -51.52 13.99
CA ASP A 127 -0.96 -52.54 14.57
C ASP A 127 -1.72 -53.57 15.44
N LYS A 128 -2.86 -53.16 16.01
CA LYS A 128 -3.72 -54.00 16.85
C LYS A 128 -5.20 -53.85 16.43
N PRO A 129 -5.63 -54.55 15.37
CA PRO A 129 -6.96 -54.39 14.81
C PRO A 129 -8.01 -55.12 15.66
N VAL A 130 -8.67 -54.40 16.57
CA VAL A 130 -9.79 -54.93 17.38
C VAL A 130 -11.12 -54.48 16.77
N PHE A 131 -11.95 -55.44 16.35
CA PHE A 131 -13.25 -55.19 15.72
C PHE A 131 -14.17 -56.41 15.87
N SER A 132 -15.47 -56.24 15.59
CA SER A 132 -16.46 -57.31 15.50
C SER A 132 -17.27 -57.19 14.20
N ALA A 133 -18.16 -58.14 13.93
CA ALA A 133 -19.12 -58.02 12.82
C ALA A 133 -20.02 -56.78 12.97
N LYS A 134 -20.26 -56.29 14.20
CA LYS A 134 -21.06 -55.09 14.46
C LYS A 134 -20.29 -53.79 14.24
N GLY A 135 -18.96 -53.79 14.30
CA GLY A 135 -18.20 -52.55 14.13
C GLY A 135 -16.84 -52.49 14.81
N ALA A 136 -16.29 -51.28 14.85
CA ALA A 136 -15.04 -50.96 15.53
C ALA A 136 -15.05 -49.51 16.06
N VAL A 137 -14.26 -49.23 17.10
CA VAL A 137 -14.05 -47.87 17.63
C VAL A 137 -12.61 -47.43 17.35
N VAL A 138 -12.43 -46.25 16.76
CA VAL A 138 -11.11 -45.65 16.47
C VAL A 138 -10.97 -44.27 17.12
N ALA A 139 -9.76 -43.91 17.53
CA ALA A 139 -9.47 -42.56 18.06
C ALA A 139 -8.82 -41.62 17.02
N ASN A 140 -8.56 -42.11 15.81
CA ASN A 140 -7.92 -41.36 14.73
C ASN A 140 -8.67 -41.60 13.42
N ILE A 141 -9.08 -40.51 12.77
CA ILE A 141 -9.81 -40.56 11.50
C ILE A 141 -9.04 -41.28 10.39
N ALA A 142 -7.71 -41.25 10.43
CA ALA A 142 -6.86 -41.93 9.46
C ALA A 142 -7.02 -43.47 9.51
N TYR A 143 -7.51 -44.02 10.62
CA TYR A 143 -7.71 -45.47 10.79
C TYR A 143 -9.09 -45.94 10.33
N ILE A 144 -10.03 -45.02 10.09
CA ILE A 144 -11.40 -45.34 9.65
C ILE A 144 -11.41 -46.27 8.42
N PRO A 145 -10.65 -46.02 7.34
CA PRO A 145 -10.73 -46.87 6.16
C PRO A 145 -10.23 -48.30 6.41
N MET A 146 -9.22 -48.46 7.27
CA MET A 146 -8.68 -49.77 7.64
C MET A 146 -9.68 -50.54 8.52
N ALA A 147 -10.24 -49.87 9.53
CA ALA A 147 -11.25 -50.44 10.42
C ALA A 147 -12.51 -50.84 9.64
N LEU A 148 -13.00 -49.98 8.75
CA LEU A 148 -14.13 -50.28 7.88
C LEU A 148 -13.83 -51.49 7.01
N SER A 149 -12.68 -51.52 6.34
CA SER A 149 -12.33 -52.62 5.44
C SER A 149 -12.22 -53.96 6.19
N ALA A 150 -11.75 -53.95 7.43
CA ALA A 150 -11.70 -55.14 8.28
C ALA A 150 -13.11 -55.63 8.67
N VAL A 151 -13.97 -54.73 9.17
CA VAL A 151 -15.36 -55.05 9.54
C VAL A 151 -16.18 -55.50 8.34
N MET A 152 -16.02 -54.84 7.19
CA MET A 152 -16.75 -55.21 5.97
C MET A 152 -16.31 -56.58 5.45
N ARG A 153 -15.02 -56.91 5.57
CA ARG A 153 -14.51 -58.24 5.23
C ARG A 153 -15.08 -59.32 6.15
N GLU A 154 -15.18 -59.05 7.44
CA GLU A 154 -15.83 -59.93 8.42
C GLU A 154 -17.28 -60.21 8.04
N ASN A 155 -17.96 -59.21 7.47
CA ASN A 155 -19.32 -59.32 6.94
C ASN A 155 -19.36 -59.74 5.45
N ALA A 156 -18.33 -60.43 4.96
CA ALA A 156 -18.23 -60.96 3.59
C ALA A 156 -18.48 -59.93 2.46
N THR A 157 -18.22 -58.65 2.71
CA THR A 157 -18.44 -57.55 1.76
C THR A 157 -17.12 -57.02 1.22
N ARG A 158 -17.01 -56.91 -0.12
CA ARG A 158 -15.85 -56.34 -0.81
C ARG A 158 -16.01 -54.82 -1.00
N PRO A 159 -14.89 -54.07 -1.16
CA PRO A 159 -14.93 -52.66 -1.57
C PRO A 159 -15.78 -52.45 -2.83
N ASP A 160 -16.40 -51.27 -2.93
CA ASP A 160 -17.29 -50.92 -4.04
C ASP A 160 -16.53 -50.75 -5.36
N PHE A 161 -15.26 -50.31 -5.29
CA PHE A 161 -14.36 -50.12 -6.42
C PHE A 161 -12.89 -50.31 -6.00
N ALA A 162 -11.97 -50.31 -6.96
CA ALA A 162 -10.54 -50.42 -6.70
C ALA A 162 -10.03 -49.18 -5.91
N THR A 163 -9.00 -49.36 -5.08
CA THR A 163 -8.40 -48.27 -4.31
C THR A 163 -7.83 -47.18 -5.24
N GLU A 164 -8.17 -45.91 -4.99
CA GLU A 164 -7.73 -44.77 -5.78
C GLU A 164 -6.73 -43.89 -4.99
N GLY A 165 -5.44 -43.98 -5.32
CA GLY A 165 -4.40 -43.08 -4.80
C GLY A 165 -3.96 -43.34 -3.35
N SER A 166 -3.37 -42.31 -2.72
CA SER A 166 -2.94 -42.32 -1.31
C SER A 166 -3.20 -40.98 -0.62
N LEU A 167 -3.34 -41.00 0.71
CA LEU A 167 -3.50 -39.82 1.57
C LEU A 167 -2.21 -38.99 1.73
N ALA A 168 -1.17 -39.27 0.94
CA ALA A 168 0.06 -38.49 0.96
C ALA A 168 -0.21 -37.03 0.58
N LEU A 169 0.49 -36.10 1.24
CA LEU A 169 0.41 -34.68 0.90
C LEU A 169 0.93 -34.49 -0.54
N LYS A 170 0.12 -33.82 -1.35
CA LYS A 170 0.36 -33.56 -2.77
C LYS A 170 0.42 -32.05 -3.01
N PRO A 171 1.52 -31.38 -2.65
CA PRO A 171 1.61 -29.94 -2.77
C PRO A 171 1.56 -29.54 -4.26
N TRP A 172 0.67 -28.61 -4.62
CA TRP A 172 0.62 -28.02 -5.97
C TRP A 172 1.51 -26.78 -6.11
N PHE A 173 1.96 -26.23 -4.97
CA PHE A 173 2.84 -25.08 -4.89
C PHE A 173 3.95 -25.38 -3.89
N GLY A 174 5.16 -24.90 -4.18
CA GLY A 174 6.31 -25.03 -3.30
C GLY A 174 7.16 -23.76 -3.37
N ALA A 175 7.61 -23.29 -2.21
CA ALA A 175 8.49 -22.13 -2.10
C ALA A 175 9.35 -22.25 -0.86
N ASN A 176 10.63 -22.61 -1.05
CA ASN A 176 11.58 -22.72 0.05
C ASN A 176 12.22 -21.37 0.40
N GLN A 177 11.83 -20.28 -0.29
CA GLN A 177 12.37 -18.92 -0.11
C GLN A 177 13.92 -18.87 -0.17
N GLY A 178 14.53 -19.75 -0.97
CA GLY A 178 15.99 -19.88 -1.08
C GLY A 178 16.66 -20.72 0.02
N LEU A 179 15.89 -21.28 0.95
CA LEU A 179 16.40 -22.20 1.97
C LEU A 179 16.62 -23.60 1.37
N SER A 180 17.72 -24.24 1.76
CA SER A 180 17.95 -25.66 1.49
C SER A 180 17.29 -26.48 2.60
N LEU A 181 16.27 -27.26 2.25
CA LEU A 181 15.53 -28.10 3.20
C LEU A 181 16.01 -29.56 3.13
N PRO A 182 15.99 -30.31 4.25
CA PRO A 182 16.17 -31.77 4.23
C PRO A 182 15.12 -32.45 3.34
N ALA A 183 15.47 -33.59 2.72
CA ALA A 183 14.60 -34.28 1.77
C ALA A 183 13.25 -34.71 2.37
N GLU A 184 13.18 -34.93 3.69
CA GLU A 184 11.95 -35.26 4.41
C GLU A 184 10.98 -34.08 4.54
N LEU A 185 11.49 -32.84 4.40
CA LEU A 185 10.73 -31.59 4.48
C LEU A 185 10.55 -30.92 3.12
N ASP A 186 11.43 -31.20 2.15
CA ASP A 186 11.36 -30.70 0.77
C ASP A 186 10.43 -31.58 -0.08
N LEU A 187 9.14 -31.50 0.22
CA LEU A 187 8.14 -32.30 -0.47
C LEU A 187 8.04 -31.89 -1.95
N PRO A 188 8.13 -32.85 -2.90
CA PRO A 188 8.10 -32.52 -4.31
C PRO A 188 6.73 -31.96 -4.71
N VAL A 189 6.74 -30.83 -5.42
CA VAL A 189 5.53 -30.26 -6.02
C VAL A 189 5.03 -31.20 -7.11
N VAL A 190 3.74 -31.55 -7.04
CA VAL A 190 3.08 -32.39 -8.04
C VAL A 190 2.18 -31.55 -8.93
N LYS A 191 1.96 -32.04 -10.16
CA LYS A 191 1.02 -31.41 -11.08
C LYS A 191 -0.40 -31.45 -10.50
N ALA A 192 -1.06 -30.29 -10.45
CA ALA A 192 -2.45 -30.20 -10.05
C ALA A 192 -3.37 -30.99 -11.00
N THR A 193 -4.55 -31.39 -10.52
CA THR A 193 -5.52 -32.08 -11.36
C THR A 193 -6.29 -31.08 -12.25
N PRO A 194 -6.68 -31.43 -13.48
CA PRO A 194 -7.52 -30.57 -14.31
C PRO A 194 -8.83 -30.16 -13.62
N PRO A 195 -9.29 -28.90 -13.77
CA PRO A 195 -8.71 -27.82 -14.59
C PRO A 195 -7.69 -26.94 -13.85
N TYR A 196 -7.28 -27.30 -12.63
CA TYR A 196 -6.44 -26.43 -11.79
C TYR A 196 -5.01 -26.29 -12.32
N ASP A 197 -4.49 -27.29 -13.02
CA ASP A 197 -3.17 -27.19 -13.69
C ASP A 197 -3.14 -26.10 -14.76
N GLU A 198 -4.19 -26.02 -15.58
CA GLU A 198 -4.33 -24.98 -16.60
C GLU A 198 -4.44 -23.59 -15.97
N GLN A 199 -5.18 -23.46 -14.87
CA GLN A 199 -5.31 -22.20 -14.13
C GLN A 199 -3.98 -21.76 -13.51
N ILE A 200 -3.22 -22.70 -12.92
CA ILE A 200 -1.89 -22.42 -12.37
C ILE A 200 -0.92 -22.00 -13.48
N ALA A 201 -0.93 -22.69 -14.62
CA ALA A 201 -0.10 -22.33 -15.76
C ALA A 201 -0.45 -20.96 -16.33
N ALA A 202 -1.74 -20.60 -16.40
CA ALA A 202 -2.18 -19.26 -16.78
C ALA A 202 -1.72 -18.20 -15.78
N LEU A 203 -1.84 -18.46 -14.47
CA LEU A 203 -1.38 -17.56 -13.40
C LEU A 203 0.14 -17.38 -13.38
N ALA A 204 0.90 -18.41 -13.79
CA ALA A 204 2.35 -18.36 -13.91
C ALA A 204 2.81 -17.47 -15.09
N ARG A 205 2.03 -17.42 -16.18
CA ARG A 205 2.27 -16.49 -17.31
C ARG A 205 1.81 -15.06 -17.02
N GLN A 206 0.94 -14.88 -16.03
CA GLN A 206 0.42 -13.57 -15.69
C GLN A 206 1.49 -12.69 -15.06
N VAL A 207 1.73 -11.55 -15.70
CA VAL A 207 2.63 -10.49 -15.24
C VAL A 207 1.85 -9.44 -14.47
N GLY A 208 2.35 -9.06 -13.29
CA GLY A 208 1.73 -8.05 -12.44
C GLY A 208 0.51 -8.52 -11.65
N ALA A 209 0.09 -7.66 -10.73
CA ALA A 209 -1.08 -7.84 -9.87
C ALA A 209 -2.39 -7.66 -10.64
N VAL A 210 -3.40 -8.46 -10.28
CA VAL A 210 -4.80 -8.21 -10.61
C VAL A 210 -5.53 -8.00 -9.29
N LEU A 211 -6.13 -6.84 -9.13
CA LEU A 211 -6.71 -6.40 -7.86
C LEU A 211 -8.24 -6.41 -7.97
N PRO A 212 -8.96 -6.87 -6.93
CA PRO A 212 -10.42 -6.84 -6.94
C PRO A 212 -10.92 -5.39 -6.93
N ARG A 213 -11.88 -5.07 -7.81
CA ARG A 213 -12.46 -3.72 -7.91
C ARG A 213 -13.49 -3.44 -6.82
N GLN A 214 -13.44 -2.26 -6.22
CA GLN A 214 -14.28 -1.78 -5.12
C GLN A 214 -14.52 -0.26 -5.18
N SER A 215 -15.39 0.27 -4.31
CA SER A 215 -15.56 1.71 -4.13
C SER A 215 -14.35 2.29 -3.40
N MET A 216 -13.86 3.45 -3.83
CA MET A 216 -12.65 4.08 -3.31
C MET A 216 -12.91 5.45 -2.63
N LYS A 217 -14.18 5.79 -2.40
CA LYS A 217 -14.53 6.95 -1.56
C LYS A 217 -14.07 6.67 -0.14
N ASP A 218 -13.21 7.53 0.40
CA ASP A 218 -12.57 7.39 1.72
C ASP A 218 -11.82 6.06 1.97
N ALA A 219 -11.47 5.33 0.90
CA ALA A 219 -10.74 4.06 0.96
C ALA A 219 -9.50 4.10 0.05
N SER A 220 -8.43 3.39 0.42
CA SER A 220 -7.21 3.29 -0.37
C SER A 220 -6.44 2.01 -0.06
N GLY A 221 -5.85 1.42 -1.09
CA GLY A 221 -4.78 0.43 -1.01
C GLY A 221 -3.39 1.06 -1.03
N ALA A 222 -3.29 2.37 -1.30
CA ALA A 222 -2.05 3.14 -1.29
C ALA A 222 -1.74 3.74 0.08
N SER A 223 -2.64 4.57 0.62
CA SER A 223 -2.43 5.22 1.92
C SER A 223 -3.30 4.63 3.02
N GLN A 224 -2.76 4.61 4.23
CA GLN A 224 -3.43 4.12 5.43
C GLN A 224 -3.18 5.09 6.59
N MET A 225 -4.22 5.38 7.37
CA MET A 225 -4.09 6.12 8.62
C MET A 225 -4.19 5.15 9.80
N ASP A 226 -3.23 5.19 10.70
CA ASP A 226 -3.31 4.44 11.95
C ASP A 226 -4.30 5.12 12.90
N ALA A 227 -5.37 4.42 13.32
CA ALA A 227 -6.43 5.02 14.11
C ALA A 227 -5.99 5.46 15.52
N LYS A 228 -4.90 4.88 16.07
CA LYS A 228 -4.40 5.19 17.41
C LYS A 228 -3.41 6.35 17.40
N THR A 229 -2.45 6.31 16.49
CA THR A 229 -1.36 7.27 16.39
C THR A 229 -1.68 8.43 15.44
N GLN A 230 -2.64 8.25 14.52
CA GLN A 230 -2.99 9.18 13.46
C GLN A 230 -1.82 9.46 12.49
N ILE A 231 -0.77 8.62 12.53
CA ILE A 231 0.32 8.65 11.56
C ILE A 231 -0.16 7.98 10.29
N THR A 232 0.02 8.66 9.16
CA THR A 232 -0.29 8.11 7.84
C THR A 232 0.90 7.31 7.32
N SER A 233 0.64 6.28 6.53
CA SER A 233 1.64 5.55 5.74
C SER A 233 1.24 5.47 4.26
N LEU A 234 2.21 5.33 3.38
CA LEU A 234 2.07 5.05 1.95
C LEU A 234 2.74 3.71 1.65
N TYR A 235 2.00 2.72 1.16
CA TYR A 235 2.46 1.35 0.91
C TYR A 235 3.27 0.75 2.09
N GLY A 236 2.82 1.00 3.31
CA GLY A 236 3.44 0.51 4.55
C GLY A 236 4.62 1.33 5.07
N VAL A 237 5.08 2.37 4.34
CA VAL A 237 6.10 3.32 4.82
C VAL A 237 5.41 4.47 5.53
N SER A 238 5.72 4.69 6.81
CA SER A 238 5.15 5.81 7.57
C SER A 238 5.64 7.15 7.02
N MET A 239 4.85 8.23 7.15
CA MET A 239 5.31 9.58 6.77
C MET A 239 6.53 10.04 7.59
N LEU A 240 6.78 9.43 8.76
CA LEU A 240 7.97 9.69 9.57
C LEU A 240 9.22 9.06 8.95
N ASP A 241 9.10 7.85 8.42
CA ASP A 241 10.19 7.17 7.69
C ASP A 241 10.44 7.86 6.34
N ALA A 242 9.36 8.20 5.62
CA ALA A 242 9.45 8.89 4.34
C ALA A 242 10.15 10.25 4.43
N ALA A 243 10.05 10.94 5.58
CA ALA A 243 10.76 12.18 5.87
C ALA A 243 12.29 12.04 5.80
N GLN A 244 12.81 10.83 5.96
CA GLN A 244 14.24 10.54 5.90
C GLN A 244 14.70 10.14 4.50
N TYR A 245 13.79 10.09 3.52
CA TYR A 245 14.09 9.65 2.17
C TYR A 245 14.23 10.80 1.18
N PRO A 246 15.20 10.73 0.25
CA PRO A 246 15.30 11.69 -0.84
C PRO A 246 14.06 11.63 -1.73
N LEU A 247 13.83 12.70 -2.49
CA LEU A 247 12.70 12.83 -3.42
C LEU A 247 12.60 11.64 -4.38
N GLU A 248 13.72 11.14 -4.89
CA GLU A 248 13.81 9.98 -5.77
C GLU A 248 13.22 8.71 -5.13
N THR A 249 13.56 8.45 -3.87
CA THR A 249 13.04 7.30 -3.12
C THR A 249 11.55 7.43 -2.88
N ASN A 250 11.07 8.64 -2.58
CA ASN A 250 9.65 8.91 -2.40
C ASN A 250 8.85 8.82 -3.72
N ILE A 251 9.45 9.16 -4.86
CA ILE A 251 8.89 8.91 -6.19
C ILE A 251 8.79 7.41 -6.47
N ASN A 252 9.85 6.66 -6.19
CA ASN A 252 9.84 5.20 -6.36
C ASN A 252 8.75 4.55 -5.49
N LEU A 253 8.64 4.98 -4.23
CA LEU A 253 7.60 4.52 -3.32
C LEU A 253 6.20 4.80 -3.89
N ALA A 254 5.94 6.02 -4.34
CA ALA A 254 4.64 6.43 -4.85
C ALA A 254 4.23 5.70 -6.13
N LEU A 255 5.17 5.46 -7.04
CA LEU A 255 4.86 4.84 -8.34
C LEU A 255 4.95 3.31 -8.33
N LEU A 256 5.77 2.72 -7.44
CA LEU A 256 6.19 1.31 -7.55
C LEU A 256 6.02 0.49 -6.26
N HIS A 257 5.42 1.09 -5.23
CA HIS A 257 5.05 0.44 -3.97
C HIS A 257 6.25 -0.08 -3.14
N GLU A 258 7.45 0.44 -3.41
CA GLU A 258 8.67 0.16 -2.66
C GLU A 258 9.68 1.31 -2.79
N THR A 259 10.59 1.45 -1.83
CA THR A 259 11.55 2.57 -1.77
C THR A 259 12.63 2.54 -2.85
N GLY A 260 12.83 1.39 -3.50
CA GLY A 260 13.88 1.18 -4.49
C GLY A 260 15.29 1.17 -3.87
N GLY A 261 16.29 1.03 -4.74
CA GLY A 261 17.70 0.98 -4.40
C GLY A 261 18.53 2.13 -4.99
N ALA A 262 19.85 2.01 -4.89
CA ALA A 262 20.78 3.02 -5.42
C ALA A 262 20.66 3.17 -6.95
N ASN A 263 20.48 2.07 -7.68
CA ASN A 263 20.31 2.12 -9.13
C ASN A 263 19.01 2.85 -9.54
N ASP A 264 17.91 2.59 -8.84
CA ASP A 264 16.61 3.20 -9.12
C ASP A 264 16.67 4.73 -8.97
N ARG A 265 17.38 5.23 -7.95
CA ARG A 265 17.61 6.67 -7.79
C ARG A 265 18.38 7.28 -8.97
N LYS A 266 19.40 6.58 -9.50
CA LYS A 266 20.16 7.04 -10.69
C LYS A 266 19.25 7.13 -11.91
N LEU A 267 18.40 6.12 -12.11
CA LEU A 267 17.44 6.06 -13.21
C LEU A 267 16.40 7.19 -13.11
N ILE A 268 15.81 7.39 -11.93
CA ILE A 268 14.83 8.46 -11.67
C ILE A 268 15.45 9.85 -11.89
N ASN A 269 16.70 10.04 -11.46
CA ASN A 269 17.43 11.31 -11.66
C ASN A 269 17.55 11.69 -13.13
N VAL A 270 17.89 10.73 -13.99
CA VAL A 270 17.95 10.99 -15.44
C VAL A 270 16.55 11.16 -16.03
N ALA A 271 15.63 10.27 -15.69
CA ALA A 271 14.30 10.23 -16.30
C ALA A 271 13.51 11.51 -16.03
N ILE A 272 13.45 11.97 -14.78
CA ILE A 272 12.76 13.20 -14.41
C ILE A 272 13.62 14.41 -14.75
N GLY A 273 14.94 14.34 -14.55
CA GLY A 273 15.87 15.43 -14.88
C GLY A 273 15.75 15.92 -16.32
N ALA A 274 15.51 14.99 -17.26
CA ALA A 274 15.32 15.28 -18.68
C ALA A 274 13.99 15.98 -19.01
N GLU A 275 13.08 16.09 -18.04
CA GLU A 275 11.74 16.67 -18.17
C GLU A 275 11.62 18.00 -17.38
N LEU A 276 12.67 18.43 -16.68
CA LEU A 276 12.65 19.66 -15.85
C LEU A 276 12.78 20.94 -16.67
N ASN A 277 13.68 20.95 -17.67
CA ASN A 277 13.91 22.15 -18.44
C ASN A 277 12.86 22.31 -19.55
N LEU A 278 11.90 23.19 -19.29
CA LEU A 278 10.77 23.46 -20.17
C LEU A 278 11.02 24.60 -21.19
N TYR A 279 12.28 24.95 -21.46
CA TYR A 279 12.65 26.03 -22.37
C TYR A 279 11.94 25.89 -23.72
N ALA A 280 11.31 26.98 -24.17
CA ALA A 280 10.53 27.06 -25.41
C ALA A 280 9.37 26.04 -25.54
N SER A 281 8.90 25.45 -24.42
CA SER A 281 7.77 24.52 -24.45
C SER A 281 6.41 25.22 -24.28
N PRO A 282 5.32 24.67 -24.85
CA PRO A 282 3.97 25.17 -24.59
C PRO A 282 3.54 25.06 -23.12
N ALA A 283 4.07 24.09 -22.37
CA ALA A 283 3.78 23.93 -20.94
C ALA A 283 4.35 25.11 -20.12
N LEU A 284 5.57 25.56 -20.44
CA LEU A 284 6.15 26.75 -19.82
C LEU A 284 5.38 28.01 -20.18
N ALA A 285 4.98 28.15 -21.46
CA ALA A 285 4.17 29.29 -21.90
C ALA A 285 2.83 29.37 -21.15
N ALA A 286 2.15 28.23 -20.98
CA ALA A 286 0.89 28.15 -20.22
C ALA A 286 1.09 28.49 -18.73
N ALA A 287 2.12 27.94 -18.09
CA ALA A 287 2.47 28.26 -16.71
C ALA A 287 2.78 29.75 -16.52
N GLN A 288 3.58 30.31 -17.44
CA GLN A 288 3.98 31.71 -17.37
C GLN A 288 2.78 32.64 -17.56
N ALA A 289 1.90 32.37 -18.53
CA ALA A 289 0.67 33.13 -18.72
C ALA A 289 -0.23 33.09 -17.48
N ALA A 290 -0.37 31.91 -16.84
CA ALA A 290 -1.12 31.78 -15.60
C ALA A 290 -0.47 32.59 -14.46
N ARG A 291 0.86 32.56 -14.35
CA ARG A 291 1.64 33.27 -13.32
C ARG A 291 1.53 34.79 -13.48
N GLU A 292 1.65 35.30 -14.69
CA GLU A 292 1.53 36.73 -15.02
C GLU A 292 0.12 37.25 -14.78
N ALA A 293 -0.90 36.40 -14.94
CA ALA A 293 -2.28 36.70 -14.56
C ALA A 293 -2.51 36.72 -13.02
N GLY A 294 -1.47 36.47 -12.21
CA GLY A 294 -1.54 36.53 -10.75
C GLY A 294 -2.13 35.27 -10.10
N ASN A 295 -2.17 34.14 -10.81
CA ASN A 295 -2.67 32.89 -10.24
C ASN A 295 -1.75 32.34 -9.15
N ALA A 296 -2.36 31.65 -8.19
CA ALA A 296 -1.64 30.89 -7.17
C ALA A 296 -0.88 29.69 -7.77
N PRO A 297 0.16 29.16 -7.09
CA PRO A 297 1.02 28.10 -7.61
C PRO A 297 0.28 26.85 -8.12
N ASN A 298 -0.77 26.41 -7.43
CA ASN A 298 -1.58 25.26 -7.84
C ASN A 298 -2.23 25.47 -9.22
N SER A 299 -2.77 26.66 -9.49
CA SER A 299 -3.37 27.01 -10.78
C SER A 299 -2.32 27.17 -11.89
N VAL A 300 -1.14 27.71 -11.56
CA VAL A 300 0.01 27.78 -12.49
C VAL A 300 0.44 26.38 -12.94
N LEU A 301 0.60 25.47 -11.97
CA LEU A 301 0.93 24.07 -12.23
C LEU A 301 -0.19 23.35 -12.99
N ALA A 302 -1.46 23.68 -12.72
CA ALA A 302 -2.59 23.08 -13.43
C ALA A 302 -2.61 23.46 -14.91
N ALA A 303 -2.21 24.69 -15.24
CA ALA A 303 -2.06 25.13 -16.63
C ALA A 303 -1.00 24.29 -17.36
N ALA A 304 0.18 24.08 -16.75
CA ALA A 304 1.21 23.21 -17.32
C ALA A 304 0.75 21.75 -17.46
N ALA A 305 0.16 21.16 -16.41
CA ALA A 305 -0.34 19.78 -16.44
C ALA A 305 -1.38 19.56 -17.56
N SER A 306 -2.24 20.55 -17.81
CA SER A 306 -3.26 20.46 -18.87
C SER A 306 -2.67 20.32 -20.27
N ILE A 307 -1.41 20.76 -20.48
CA ILE A 307 -0.70 20.63 -21.76
C ILE A 307 -0.09 19.22 -21.95
N VAL A 308 0.27 18.53 -20.88
CA VAL A 308 0.95 17.22 -20.92
C VAL A 308 -0.06 16.06 -21.03
N GLY A 309 -0.88 16.09 -22.08
CA GLY A 309 -1.94 15.10 -22.35
C GLY A 309 -1.42 13.73 -22.82
N PRO A 310 -2.32 12.76 -23.09
CA PRO A 310 -1.97 11.38 -23.42
C PRO A 310 -0.95 11.21 -24.56
N ARG A 311 -1.12 11.98 -25.64
CA ARG A 311 -0.22 11.96 -26.82
C ARG A 311 1.23 12.32 -26.49
N SER A 312 1.47 13.02 -25.39
CA SER A 312 2.83 13.36 -24.98
C SER A 312 3.61 12.12 -24.50
N ALA A 313 2.93 11.09 -23.97
CA ALA A 313 3.58 9.91 -23.40
C ALA A 313 3.24 8.60 -24.14
N GLU A 314 2.30 8.62 -25.08
CA GLU A 314 1.79 7.45 -25.82
C GLU A 314 2.92 6.52 -26.30
N ARG A 315 3.89 7.06 -27.04
CA ARG A 315 5.01 6.27 -27.58
C ARG A 315 5.86 5.62 -26.50
N ALA A 316 6.21 6.32 -25.42
CA ALA A 316 6.96 5.72 -24.30
C ALA A 316 6.14 4.65 -23.55
N ARG A 317 4.81 4.82 -23.44
CA ARG A 317 3.93 3.83 -22.81
C ARG A 317 3.84 2.56 -23.67
N GLU A 318 3.65 2.71 -24.97
CA GLU A 318 3.66 1.59 -25.93
C GLU A 318 5.00 0.85 -25.92
N ALA A 319 6.11 1.59 -25.96
CA ALA A 319 7.45 1.03 -25.86
C ALA A 319 7.66 0.27 -24.52
N THR A 320 7.15 0.81 -23.40
CA THR A 320 7.22 0.13 -22.09
C THR A 320 6.40 -1.16 -22.09
N SER A 321 5.18 -1.13 -22.65
CA SER A 321 4.34 -2.32 -22.77
C SER A 321 5.01 -3.40 -23.64
N ALA A 322 5.63 -2.99 -24.76
CA ALA A 322 6.37 -3.89 -25.64
C ALA A 322 7.58 -4.52 -24.94
N LEU A 323 8.36 -3.75 -24.17
CA LEU A 323 9.48 -4.28 -23.38
C LEU A 323 9.00 -5.30 -22.35
N ILE A 324 7.92 -4.99 -21.61
CA ILE A 324 7.34 -5.92 -20.63
C ILE A 324 6.89 -7.21 -21.32
N GLU A 325 6.18 -7.11 -22.45
CA GLU A 325 5.69 -8.26 -23.20
C GLU A 325 6.85 -9.15 -23.67
N MET A 326 7.82 -8.57 -24.39
CA MET A 326 8.95 -9.31 -24.96
C MET A 326 9.79 -10.00 -23.89
N PHE A 327 10.08 -9.32 -22.78
CA PHE A 327 10.93 -9.88 -21.73
C PHE A 327 10.17 -10.81 -20.79
N SER A 328 8.85 -10.69 -20.65
CA SER A 328 8.07 -11.60 -19.80
C SER A 328 8.02 -13.04 -20.32
N ALA A 329 8.23 -13.24 -21.62
CA ALA A 329 8.38 -14.55 -22.24
C ALA A 329 9.76 -15.18 -21.96
N THR A 330 10.67 -14.45 -21.31
CA THR A 330 12.05 -14.84 -21.05
C THR A 330 12.25 -15.17 -19.57
N ALA A 331 13.34 -15.86 -19.24
CA ALA A 331 13.71 -16.11 -17.85
C ALA A 331 14.55 -14.96 -17.25
N LEU A 332 14.30 -13.70 -17.60
CA LEU A 332 15.06 -12.55 -17.07
C LEU A 332 14.88 -12.44 -15.54
N PRO A 333 15.91 -12.78 -14.73
CA PRO A 333 15.75 -12.84 -13.28
C PRO A 333 15.71 -11.44 -12.66
N SER A 334 16.43 -10.49 -13.26
CA SER A 334 16.57 -9.12 -12.76
C SER A 334 16.80 -8.15 -13.90
N ALA A 335 16.18 -6.97 -13.83
CA ALA A 335 16.37 -5.91 -14.83
C ALA A 335 17.75 -5.25 -14.78
N VAL A 336 18.58 -5.60 -13.79
CA VAL A 336 19.96 -5.12 -13.66
C VAL A 336 20.99 -6.24 -13.86
N ASP A 337 20.57 -7.40 -14.39
CA ASP A 337 21.48 -8.50 -14.71
C ASP A 337 22.35 -8.12 -15.92
N GLU A 338 23.63 -7.80 -15.68
CA GLU A 338 24.57 -7.42 -16.72
C GLU A 338 24.99 -8.60 -17.62
N ALA A 339 24.89 -9.83 -17.11
CA ALA A 339 25.23 -11.04 -17.84
C ALA A 339 24.12 -11.49 -18.80
N PHE A 340 22.91 -10.91 -18.69
CA PHE A 340 21.81 -11.25 -19.58
C PHE A 340 22.14 -10.89 -21.03
N ASP A 341 22.00 -11.87 -21.93
CA ASP A 341 22.19 -11.72 -23.37
C ASP A 341 20.95 -11.10 -24.02
N VAL A 342 21.03 -9.79 -24.27
CA VAL A 342 19.95 -9.03 -24.95
C VAL A 342 19.80 -9.40 -26.43
N GLY A 343 20.81 -10.03 -27.04
CA GLY A 343 20.77 -10.45 -28.45
C GLY A 343 19.82 -11.63 -28.70
N ALA A 344 19.49 -12.39 -27.65
CA ALA A 344 18.53 -13.49 -27.71
C ALA A 344 17.06 -13.02 -27.85
N ILE A 345 16.80 -11.72 -27.71
CA ILE A 345 15.46 -11.13 -27.84
C ILE A 345 15.29 -10.60 -29.27
N PRO A 346 14.58 -11.32 -30.16
CA PRO A 346 14.49 -10.92 -31.56
C PRO A 346 13.73 -9.60 -31.68
N PRO A 347 14.29 -8.59 -32.36
CA PRO A 347 13.54 -7.40 -32.71
C PRO A 347 12.59 -7.76 -33.84
N ASP A 348 11.29 -7.86 -33.58
CA ASP A 348 10.36 -7.86 -34.70
C ASP A 348 10.41 -6.48 -35.39
N GLY A 349 10.30 -6.47 -36.72
CA GLY A 349 10.49 -5.26 -37.52
C GLY A 349 9.51 -4.13 -37.17
N SER A 350 8.29 -4.46 -36.72
CA SER A 350 7.27 -3.48 -36.33
C SER A 350 7.53 -2.84 -34.96
N ARG A 351 8.09 -3.57 -34.00
CA ARG A 351 8.39 -3.10 -32.65
C ARG A 351 9.71 -2.36 -32.60
N ARG A 352 10.66 -2.64 -33.50
CA ARG A 352 11.93 -1.89 -33.59
C ARG A 352 11.68 -0.39 -33.78
N ASP A 353 10.71 -0.02 -34.61
CA ASP A 353 10.37 1.37 -34.91
C ASP A 353 9.76 2.12 -33.72
N LEU A 354 9.40 1.45 -32.61
CA LEU A 354 9.05 2.10 -31.35
C LEU A 354 10.29 2.64 -30.62
N PHE A 355 11.43 1.96 -30.77
CA PHE A 355 12.62 2.22 -29.97
C PHE A 355 13.63 3.14 -30.68
N VAL A 356 13.81 2.97 -31.98
CA VAL A 356 14.82 3.69 -32.77
C VAL A 356 14.18 4.52 -33.88
N GLY A 357 14.82 5.63 -34.23
CA GLY A 357 14.44 6.53 -35.32
C GLY A 357 15.53 6.66 -36.39
N ALA A 358 15.19 7.37 -37.47
CA ALA A 358 16.09 7.62 -38.61
C ALA A 358 17.16 8.69 -38.31
N ALA A 359 16.94 9.55 -37.32
CA ALA A 359 17.84 10.65 -36.96
C ALA A 359 18.18 10.61 -35.47
N ARG A 360 19.31 11.26 -35.11
CA ARG A 360 19.75 11.42 -33.73
C ARG A 360 18.72 12.25 -32.94
N ASP A 361 18.44 11.79 -31.72
CA ASP A 361 17.62 12.50 -30.75
C ASP A 361 18.53 13.03 -29.64
N ALA A 362 18.72 14.35 -29.60
CA ALA A 362 19.63 15.00 -28.66
C ALA A 362 19.24 14.73 -27.19
N LYS A 363 17.94 14.61 -26.89
CA LYS A 363 17.47 14.30 -25.54
C LYS A 363 17.79 12.84 -25.19
N ALA A 364 17.61 11.92 -26.13
CA ALA A 364 18.00 10.52 -25.94
C ALA A 364 19.51 10.38 -25.68
N GLU A 365 20.35 11.06 -26.48
CA GLU A 365 21.80 11.04 -26.32
C GLU A 365 22.25 11.61 -24.96
N ALA A 366 21.64 12.72 -24.53
CA ALA A 366 21.90 13.32 -23.22
C ALA A 366 21.48 12.38 -22.07
N MET A 367 20.30 11.74 -22.17
CA MET A 367 19.85 10.76 -21.18
C MET A 367 20.78 9.53 -21.11
N LEU A 368 21.16 8.95 -22.25
CA LEU A 368 22.08 7.81 -22.29
C LEU A 368 23.46 8.17 -21.72
N THR A 369 23.95 9.38 -22.00
CA THR A 369 25.19 9.90 -21.42
C THR A 369 25.06 10.07 -19.90
N GLY A 370 23.93 10.61 -19.43
CA GLY A 370 23.59 10.71 -18.01
C GLY A 370 23.55 9.36 -17.29
N LEU A 371 22.88 8.36 -17.88
CA LEU A 371 22.84 6.99 -17.36
C LEU A 371 24.23 6.39 -17.23
N LYS A 372 25.07 6.55 -18.26
CA LYS A 372 26.45 6.08 -18.26
C LYS A 372 27.29 6.79 -17.20
N ALA A 373 27.21 8.12 -17.12
CA ALA A 373 27.99 8.91 -16.15
C ALA A 373 27.64 8.59 -14.68
N ARG A 374 26.43 8.08 -14.43
CA ARG A 374 25.99 7.64 -13.11
C ARG A 374 26.29 6.18 -12.82
N ASP A 375 26.86 5.43 -13.75
CA ASP A 375 26.97 3.96 -13.68
C ASP A 375 25.60 3.31 -13.38
N ALA A 376 24.57 3.71 -14.13
CA ALA A 376 23.25 3.12 -14.03
C ALA A 376 23.17 1.82 -14.85
N THR A 377 22.67 0.76 -14.22
CA THR A 377 22.54 -0.56 -14.84
C THR A 377 21.11 -0.79 -15.30
N SER A 378 20.94 -1.27 -16.53
CA SER A 378 19.63 -1.63 -17.08
C SER A 378 19.77 -2.56 -18.27
N VAL A 379 19.14 -3.74 -18.19
CA VAL A 379 19.01 -4.69 -19.31
C VAL A 379 18.24 -4.05 -20.47
N PHE A 380 17.18 -3.30 -20.16
CA PHE A 380 16.34 -2.68 -21.18
C PHE A 380 17.05 -1.54 -21.92
N VAL A 381 17.89 -0.76 -21.23
CA VAL A 381 18.72 0.28 -21.89
C VAL A 381 19.75 -0.38 -22.79
N ARG A 382 20.42 -1.46 -22.33
CA ARG A 382 21.34 -2.25 -23.17
C ARG A 382 20.64 -2.80 -24.40
N TYR A 383 19.42 -3.33 -24.26
CA TYR A 383 18.61 -3.81 -25.37
C TYR A 383 18.30 -2.70 -26.37
N VAL A 384 17.79 -1.54 -25.92
CA VAL A 384 17.50 -0.40 -26.82
C VAL A 384 18.76 0.05 -27.58
N GLN A 385 19.92 0.05 -26.92
CA GLN A 385 21.20 0.39 -27.56
C GLN A 385 21.68 -0.67 -28.57
N SER A 386 21.27 -1.94 -28.44
CA SER A 386 21.67 -3.01 -29.36
C SER A 386 20.85 -3.09 -30.65
N LEU A 387 19.72 -2.40 -30.75
CA LEU A 387 18.77 -2.51 -31.88
C LEU A 387 19.27 -1.92 -33.21
N GLY A 388 20.42 -1.23 -33.21
CA GLY A 388 20.95 -0.49 -34.35
C GLY A 388 20.07 0.71 -34.75
N GLY A 389 20.65 1.80 -35.25
CA GLY A 389 19.93 3.07 -35.47
C GLY A 389 20.05 4.00 -34.27
N TYR A 390 19.20 5.04 -34.20
CA TYR A 390 19.28 6.08 -33.17
C TYR A 390 18.14 5.92 -32.15
N PRO A 391 18.43 5.57 -30.88
CA PRO A 391 17.41 5.54 -29.83
C PRO A 391 16.67 6.87 -29.70
N THR A 392 15.35 6.81 -29.48
CA THR A 392 14.51 7.99 -29.21
C THR A 392 14.41 8.26 -27.71
N ALA A 393 14.11 9.50 -27.32
CA ALA A 393 13.96 9.85 -25.90
C ALA A 393 12.83 9.05 -25.23
N ASP A 394 11.74 8.79 -25.96
CA ASP A 394 10.65 7.90 -25.54
C ASP A 394 11.12 6.47 -25.25
N ALA A 395 12.03 5.94 -26.08
CA ALA A 395 12.57 4.60 -25.91
C ALA A 395 13.48 4.49 -24.69
N VAL A 396 14.32 5.50 -24.46
CA VAL A 396 15.19 5.55 -23.28
C VAL A 396 14.36 5.69 -22.01
N LEU A 397 13.34 6.55 -22.03
CA LEU A 397 12.39 6.68 -20.92
C LEU A 397 11.62 5.38 -20.66
N ALA A 398 11.17 4.68 -21.72
CA ALA A 398 10.51 3.39 -21.60
C ALA A 398 11.43 2.31 -21.02
N ALA A 399 12.70 2.28 -21.43
CA ALA A 399 13.69 1.37 -20.87
C ALA A 399 13.95 1.63 -19.38
N ILE A 400 14.04 2.90 -18.97
CA ILE A 400 14.13 3.28 -17.56
C ILE A 400 12.88 2.81 -16.79
N ALA A 401 11.69 3.12 -17.30
CA ALA A 401 10.43 2.73 -16.69
C ALA A 401 10.30 1.21 -16.53
N ALA A 402 10.62 0.43 -17.58
CA ALA A 402 10.64 -1.02 -17.54
C ALA A 402 11.64 -1.56 -16.50
N THR A 403 12.81 -0.93 -16.38
CA THR A 403 13.83 -1.32 -15.38
C THR A 403 13.31 -1.14 -13.96
N LEU A 404 12.75 0.03 -13.67
CA LEU A 404 12.20 0.37 -12.35
C LEU A 404 11.01 -0.54 -12.00
N ALA A 405 10.13 -0.81 -12.96
CA ALA A 405 8.90 -1.57 -12.75
C ALA A 405 9.12 -3.09 -12.69
N TRP A 406 10.19 -3.63 -13.29
CA TRP A 406 10.35 -5.08 -13.48
C TRP A 406 10.26 -5.89 -12.18
N GLY A 407 11.03 -5.51 -11.15
CA GLY A 407 11.05 -6.21 -9.87
C GLY A 407 9.68 -6.23 -9.19
N PRO A 408 9.05 -5.07 -8.93
CA PRO A 408 7.68 -4.98 -8.40
C PRO A 408 6.65 -5.75 -9.24
N LEU A 409 6.76 -5.70 -10.57
CA LEU A 409 5.84 -6.32 -11.50
C LEU A 409 5.93 -7.85 -11.46
N MET A 410 7.14 -8.42 -11.48
CA MET A 410 7.38 -9.86 -11.36
C MET A 410 6.96 -10.40 -9.99
N ARG A 411 7.11 -9.59 -8.93
CA ARG A 411 6.61 -9.92 -7.58
C ARG A 411 5.11 -9.66 -7.39
N LYS A 412 4.39 -9.27 -8.44
CA LYS A 412 2.95 -8.96 -8.42
C LYS A 412 2.57 -7.92 -7.35
N ARG A 413 3.45 -6.92 -7.12
CA ARG A 413 3.20 -5.77 -6.22
C ARG A 413 2.46 -4.64 -6.91
N ILE A 414 2.74 -4.45 -8.20
CA ILE A 414 2.09 -3.48 -9.08
C ILE A 414 1.39 -4.21 -10.22
N SER A 415 0.43 -3.55 -10.88
CA SER A 415 -0.19 -4.09 -12.09
C SER A 415 0.65 -3.76 -13.33
N ARG A 416 0.31 -4.41 -14.45
CA ARG A 416 0.88 -4.04 -15.76
C ARG A 416 0.52 -2.60 -16.16
N ILE A 417 -0.70 -2.15 -15.85
CA ILE A 417 -1.14 -0.77 -16.13
C ILE A 417 -0.29 0.24 -15.34
N THR A 418 -0.02 -0.03 -14.06
CA THR A 418 0.87 0.82 -13.23
C THR A 418 2.23 0.99 -13.91
N ALA A 419 2.85 -0.12 -14.34
CA ALA A 419 4.14 -0.09 -15.02
C ALA A 419 4.09 0.70 -16.35
N GLU A 420 3.04 0.52 -17.15
CA GLU A 420 2.81 1.24 -18.40
C GLU A 420 2.49 2.75 -18.19
N CYS A 421 2.11 3.17 -16.98
CA CYS A 421 1.85 4.57 -16.64
C CYS A 421 3.11 5.32 -16.16
N VAL A 422 4.17 4.62 -15.75
CA VAL A 422 5.42 5.22 -15.21
C VAL A 422 6.04 6.28 -16.15
N PRO A 423 6.14 6.08 -17.48
CA PRO A 423 6.70 7.11 -18.37
C PRO A 423 5.91 8.42 -18.34
N TRP A 424 4.58 8.34 -18.26
CA TRP A 424 3.73 9.52 -18.24
C TRP A 424 3.80 10.23 -16.88
N TRP A 425 3.83 9.48 -15.78
CA TRP A 425 4.08 10.05 -14.45
C TRP A 425 5.43 10.77 -14.37
N THR A 426 6.48 10.19 -14.94
CA THR A 426 7.82 10.81 -14.99
C THR A 426 7.79 12.17 -15.69
N ARG A 427 7.17 12.24 -16.88
CA ARG A 427 6.99 13.49 -17.64
C ARG A 427 6.17 14.53 -16.86
N LEU A 428 5.09 14.10 -16.21
CA LEU A 428 4.25 14.98 -15.42
C LEU A 428 5.00 15.54 -14.20
N PHE A 429 5.73 14.70 -13.46
CA PHE A 429 6.51 15.16 -12.30
C PHE A 429 7.60 16.14 -12.70
N GLY A 430 8.37 15.83 -13.76
CA GLY A 430 9.39 16.74 -14.26
C GLY A 430 8.79 18.05 -14.76
N THR A 431 7.68 17.99 -15.50
CA THR A 431 6.99 19.19 -15.98
C THR A 431 6.45 20.04 -14.83
N LEU A 432 5.87 19.45 -13.78
CA LEU A 432 5.34 20.22 -12.66
C LEU A 432 6.44 20.87 -11.81
N ILE A 433 7.54 20.16 -11.58
CA ILE A 433 8.72 20.74 -10.91
C ILE A 433 9.29 21.87 -11.77
N GLY A 434 9.49 21.64 -13.07
CA GLY A 434 9.95 22.64 -14.03
C GLY A 434 9.03 23.86 -14.09
N ALA A 435 7.72 23.66 -14.23
CA ALA A 435 6.73 24.72 -14.37
C ALA A 435 6.55 25.57 -13.10
N SER A 436 6.99 25.08 -11.94
CA SER A 436 7.02 25.90 -10.72
C SER A 436 8.02 27.06 -10.82
N VAL A 437 9.01 26.94 -11.71
CA VAL A 437 10.04 27.94 -12.00
C VAL A 437 9.55 28.94 -13.05
N GLY A 438 9.98 30.21 -12.90
CA GLY A 438 9.70 31.29 -13.84
C GLY A 438 10.43 31.11 -15.17
N ALA A 439 9.82 31.58 -16.27
CA ALA A 439 10.38 31.42 -17.61
C ALA A 439 11.80 32.02 -17.76
N GLU A 440 12.13 33.04 -16.97
CA GLU A 440 13.45 33.69 -16.93
C GLU A 440 14.59 32.77 -16.45
N ARG A 441 14.26 31.64 -15.81
CA ARG A 441 15.22 30.65 -15.31
C ARG A 441 15.27 29.38 -16.18
N HIS A 442 14.63 29.40 -17.35
CA HIS A 442 14.75 28.37 -18.37
C HIS A 442 15.60 28.90 -19.53
N GLU A 443 16.70 28.21 -19.83
CA GLU A 443 17.58 28.51 -20.95
C GLU A 443 17.75 27.26 -21.82
N ALA A 444 18.21 27.39 -23.06
CA ALA A 444 18.36 26.25 -23.97
C ALA A 444 19.22 25.10 -23.39
N ALA A 445 20.25 25.42 -22.61
CA ALA A 445 21.18 24.44 -22.02
C ALA A 445 21.24 24.48 -20.48
N ARG A 446 20.40 25.29 -19.81
CA ARG A 446 20.42 25.46 -18.35
C ARG A 446 19.02 25.55 -17.78
N PHE A 447 18.85 25.05 -16.56
CA PHE A 447 17.63 25.17 -15.77
C PHE A 447 17.98 25.69 -14.37
N SER A 448 17.38 26.80 -13.98
CA SER A 448 17.69 27.50 -12.71
C SER A 448 19.19 27.73 -12.50
N GLY A 449 19.91 28.06 -13.57
CA GLY A 449 21.36 28.27 -13.54
C GLY A 449 22.22 26.99 -13.58
N ILE A 450 21.62 25.80 -13.51
CA ILE A 450 22.34 24.52 -13.56
C ILE A 450 22.40 24.03 -15.02
N PRO A 451 23.57 23.67 -15.56
CA PRO A 451 23.65 23.01 -16.88
C PRO A 451 22.81 21.74 -16.92
N VAL A 452 22.07 21.52 -18.02
CA VAL A 452 21.24 20.32 -18.19
C VAL A 452 22.08 19.04 -18.10
N ASP A 453 23.31 19.07 -18.63
CA ASP A 453 24.24 17.94 -18.52
C ASP A 453 24.60 17.62 -17.07
N ASP A 454 24.79 18.64 -16.22
CA ASP A 454 25.07 18.44 -14.79
C ASP A 454 23.84 17.89 -14.05
N ILE A 455 22.63 18.31 -14.42
CA ILE A 455 21.37 17.73 -13.92
C ILE A 455 21.32 16.24 -14.24
N LEU A 456 21.59 15.87 -15.49
CA LEU A 456 21.49 14.48 -15.93
C LEU A 456 22.63 13.59 -15.42
N GLN A 457 23.84 14.13 -15.25
CA GLN A 457 25.03 13.32 -14.93
C GLN A 457 25.39 13.32 -13.45
N LYS A 458 25.14 14.42 -12.71
CA LYS A 458 25.74 14.62 -11.38
C LYS A 458 24.70 14.88 -10.28
N ARG A 459 23.86 15.90 -10.43
CA ARG A 459 22.98 16.41 -9.35
C ARG A 459 21.90 15.40 -8.96
N SER A 460 21.53 15.31 -7.69
CA SER A 460 20.35 14.53 -7.31
C SER A 460 19.07 15.30 -7.69
N LEU A 461 17.95 14.61 -7.91
CA LEU A 461 16.68 15.27 -8.18
C LEU A 461 16.22 16.06 -6.94
N THR A 462 16.55 15.57 -5.74
CA THR A 462 16.32 16.31 -4.50
C THR A 462 17.04 17.67 -4.53
N ASP A 463 18.31 17.71 -4.96
CA ASP A 463 19.07 18.97 -5.10
C ASP A 463 18.44 19.91 -6.13
N VAL A 464 18.06 19.38 -7.29
CA VAL A 464 17.52 20.22 -8.38
C VAL A 464 16.14 20.74 -8.02
N ALA A 465 15.30 19.94 -7.35
CA ALA A 465 14.00 20.38 -6.84
C ALA A 465 14.14 21.45 -5.74
N TYR A 466 15.16 21.34 -4.87
CA TYR A 466 15.49 22.38 -3.90
C TYR A 466 15.84 23.70 -4.59
N VAL A 467 16.72 23.66 -5.60
CA VAL A 467 17.13 24.85 -6.37
C VAL A 467 15.96 25.43 -7.15
N ALA A 468 15.11 24.58 -7.75
CA ALA A 468 13.91 25.02 -8.47
C ALA A 468 12.97 25.83 -7.56
N LEU A 469 12.69 25.29 -6.36
CA LEU A 469 11.79 25.90 -5.39
C LEU A 469 12.37 27.19 -4.78
N LEU A 470 13.62 27.16 -4.33
CA LEU A 470 14.19 28.20 -3.48
C LEU A 470 15.15 29.15 -4.22
N GLY A 471 15.67 28.76 -5.37
CA GLY A 471 16.67 29.55 -6.11
C GLY A 471 18.03 29.66 -5.40
N LEU A 472 18.33 28.74 -4.49
CA LEU A 472 19.55 28.72 -3.67
C LEU A 472 20.32 27.42 -3.89
N GLU A 473 21.65 27.47 -3.79
CA GLU A 473 22.45 26.25 -3.73
C GLU A 473 22.23 25.52 -2.38
N PRO A 474 22.05 24.19 -2.39
CA PRO A 474 21.74 23.44 -1.19
C PRO A 474 22.97 23.23 -0.30
N GLU A 475 22.84 23.61 0.97
CA GLU A 475 23.71 23.12 2.04
C GLU A 475 23.11 21.84 2.63
N ALA A 476 23.96 20.94 3.17
CA ALA A 476 23.52 19.62 3.65
C ALA A 476 22.37 19.68 4.67
N ALA A 477 22.39 20.64 5.60
CA ALA A 477 21.33 20.83 6.60
C ALA A 477 20.01 21.31 5.98
N ASN A 478 20.07 22.24 5.02
CA ASN A 478 18.90 22.78 4.34
C ASN A 478 18.28 21.75 3.38
N LEU A 479 19.12 20.98 2.68
CA LEU A 479 18.68 19.88 1.84
C LEU A 479 17.95 18.81 2.67
N PHE A 480 18.47 18.49 3.87
CA PHE A 480 17.81 17.58 4.79
C PHE A 480 16.47 18.13 5.31
N ALA A 481 16.38 19.43 5.59
CA ALA A 481 15.11 20.07 5.98
C ALA A 481 14.08 20.02 4.84
N PHE A 482 14.47 20.32 3.61
CA PHE A 482 13.63 20.17 2.43
C PHE A 482 13.15 18.72 2.24
N GLN A 483 14.07 17.75 2.36
CA GLN A 483 13.75 16.33 2.29
C GLN A 483 12.72 15.91 3.35
N THR A 484 12.91 16.38 4.58
CA THR A 484 11.99 16.13 5.71
C THR A 484 10.58 16.62 5.36
N LEU A 485 10.47 17.84 4.81
CA LEU A 485 9.19 18.40 4.38
C LEU A 485 8.55 17.58 3.27
N VAL A 486 9.33 17.16 2.26
CA VAL A 486 8.85 16.31 1.17
C VAL A 486 8.23 15.02 1.71
N GLY A 487 8.94 14.29 2.58
CA GLY A 487 8.44 13.02 3.09
C GLY A 487 7.22 13.14 4.00
N LEU A 488 7.15 14.18 4.85
CA LEU A 488 6.02 14.39 5.76
C LEU A 488 4.71 14.76 5.03
N LEU A 489 4.84 15.38 3.85
CA LEU A 489 3.71 15.96 3.12
C LEU A 489 3.20 15.08 1.97
N LEU A 490 3.80 13.90 1.77
CA LEU A 490 3.42 12.92 0.75
C LEU A 490 1.92 12.62 0.75
N THR A 491 1.38 12.18 1.89
CA THR A 491 -0.04 11.85 2.04
C THR A 491 -0.58 12.23 3.41
N ASN A 492 -1.89 12.51 3.47
CA ASN A 492 -2.64 12.70 4.73
C ASN A 492 -3.86 11.78 4.76
N GLY A 493 -3.74 10.63 4.10
CA GLY A 493 -4.77 9.61 4.01
C GLY A 493 -5.74 9.81 2.82
N PRO A 494 -6.61 8.82 2.59
CA PRO A 494 -7.46 8.78 1.40
C PRO A 494 -8.58 9.81 1.41
N GLY A 495 -8.99 10.30 2.59
CA GLY A 495 -10.05 11.30 2.74
C GLY A 495 -9.60 12.74 2.55
N ALA A 496 -8.30 13.00 2.33
CA ALA A 496 -7.81 14.35 2.08
C ALA A 496 -8.41 14.92 0.79
N ILE A 497 -8.81 16.20 0.81
CA ILE A 497 -9.45 16.86 -0.35
C ILE A 497 -8.61 16.77 -1.64
N SER A 498 -7.28 16.85 -1.53
CA SER A 498 -6.34 16.67 -2.64
C SER A 498 -6.39 15.26 -3.25
N ALA A 499 -6.52 14.23 -2.42
CA ALA A 499 -6.69 12.85 -2.87
C ALA A 499 -8.09 12.62 -3.47
N GLN A 500 -9.13 13.20 -2.86
CA GLN A 500 -10.50 13.13 -3.37
C GLN A 500 -10.65 13.82 -4.73
N GLY A 501 -9.99 14.97 -4.95
CA GLY A 501 -9.95 15.64 -6.25
C GLY A 501 -9.31 14.77 -7.34
N ALA A 502 -8.18 14.14 -7.01
CA ALA A 502 -7.48 13.24 -7.94
C ALA A 502 -8.32 11.98 -8.26
N LYS A 503 -8.90 11.34 -7.24
CA LYS A 503 -9.78 10.18 -7.42
C LYS A 503 -11.09 10.50 -8.15
N GLY A 504 -11.64 11.68 -7.89
CA GLY A 504 -12.81 12.19 -8.60
C GLY A 504 -12.55 12.31 -10.10
N ALA A 505 -11.36 12.77 -10.49
CA ALA A 505 -10.96 12.84 -11.90
C ALA A 505 -10.83 11.44 -12.54
N VAL A 506 -10.28 10.45 -11.83
CA VAL A 506 -10.27 9.04 -12.28
C VAL A 506 -11.69 8.51 -12.47
N SER A 507 -12.57 8.71 -11.48
CA SER A 507 -13.98 8.30 -11.57
C SER A 507 -14.75 9.03 -12.67
N ALA A 508 -14.37 10.25 -13.02
CA ALA A 508 -14.99 10.96 -14.13
C ALA A 508 -14.64 10.36 -15.50
N ASP A 509 -13.50 9.66 -15.62
CA ASP A 509 -13.08 8.97 -16.86
C ASP A 509 -13.45 7.48 -16.88
N GLY A 510 -13.79 6.91 -15.72
CA GLY A 510 -14.20 5.51 -15.57
C GLY A 510 -13.03 4.55 -15.35
N PRO A 511 -12.65 4.23 -14.09
CA PRO A 511 -11.52 3.33 -13.82
C PRO A 511 -11.73 1.92 -14.35
N GLU A 512 -12.98 1.49 -14.59
CA GLU A 512 -13.31 0.22 -15.24
C GLU A 512 -12.80 0.12 -16.70
N THR A 513 -12.44 1.24 -17.33
CA THR A 513 -11.79 1.31 -18.64
C THR A 513 -10.51 2.15 -18.52
N PRO A 514 -9.44 1.60 -17.91
CA PRO A 514 -8.23 2.33 -17.52
C PRO A 514 -7.61 3.22 -18.60
N GLU A 515 -7.65 2.77 -19.86
CA GLU A 515 -7.14 3.48 -21.03
C GLU A 515 -7.80 4.84 -21.30
N ARG A 516 -9.00 5.11 -20.74
CA ARG A 516 -9.67 6.42 -20.83
C ARG A 516 -9.18 7.41 -19.78
N VAL A 517 -8.59 6.93 -18.68
CA VAL A 517 -8.19 7.78 -17.56
C VAL A 517 -6.99 8.62 -17.94
N GLN A 518 -7.13 9.94 -17.83
CA GLN A 518 -6.04 10.86 -18.16
C GLN A 518 -5.26 11.25 -16.90
N LEU A 519 -4.00 10.82 -16.79
CA LEU A 519 -3.18 11.07 -15.60
C LEU A 519 -2.93 12.56 -15.35
N ASN A 520 -2.78 13.34 -16.42
CA ASN A 520 -2.61 14.78 -16.33
C ASN A 520 -3.88 15.48 -15.79
N LYS A 521 -5.07 15.06 -16.24
CA LYS A 521 -6.36 15.49 -15.69
C LYS A 521 -6.48 15.12 -14.21
N CYS A 522 -5.99 13.95 -13.82
CA CYS A 522 -6.00 13.53 -12.41
C CYS A 522 -5.13 14.45 -11.53
N LEU A 523 -3.96 14.88 -12.02
CA LEU A 523 -3.15 15.89 -11.34
C LEU A 523 -3.85 17.26 -11.31
N VAL A 524 -4.53 17.66 -12.38
CA VAL A 524 -5.36 18.88 -12.36
C VAL A 524 -6.47 18.76 -11.31
N GLY A 525 -7.09 17.58 -11.15
CA GLY A 525 -8.02 17.28 -10.06
C GLY A 525 -7.41 17.52 -8.68
N PHE A 526 -6.19 17.02 -8.42
CA PHE A 526 -5.43 17.31 -7.21
C PHE A 526 -5.16 18.83 -7.03
N LEU A 527 -4.66 19.49 -8.08
CA LEU A 527 -4.21 20.88 -8.02
C LEU A 527 -5.38 21.85 -7.79
N THR A 528 -6.53 21.60 -8.43
CA THR A 528 -7.77 22.38 -8.23
C THR A 528 -8.39 22.17 -6.85
N HIS A 529 -8.06 21.06 -6.18
CA HIS A 529 -8.50 20.73 -4.82
C HIS A 529 -7.44 21.07 -3.76
N SER A 530 -6.37 21.76 -4.15
CA SER A 530 -5.36 22.32 -3.25
C SER A 530 -5.45 23.84 -3.33
N GLY A 531 -5.35 24.54 -2.21
CA GLY A 531 -5.58 26.00 -2.14
C GLY A 531 -5.12 26.60 -0.83
N PHE A 532 -5.37 27.89 -0.63
CA PHE A 532 -4.95 28.60 0.58
C PHE A 532 -5.45 27.94 1.88
N ALA A 533 -6.70 27.47 1.91
CA ALA A 533 -7.28 26.76 3.06
C ALA A 533 -6.83 25.29 3.19
N HIS A 534 -6.32 24.69 2.11
CA HIS A 534 -5.98 23.28 2.02
C HIS A 534 -4.65 23.11 1.27
N GLY A 535 -3.54 23.26 2.01
CA GLY A 535 -2.18 23.22 1.47
C GLY A 535 -1.44 24.55 1.60
N GLY A 536 -2.15 25.68 1.73
CA GLY A 536 -1.55 27.01 1.90
C GLY A 536 -1.33 27.46 3.35
N ASN A 537 -1.79 26.72 4.37
CA ASN A 537 -1.67 27.12 5.78
C ASN A 537 -0.22 27.36 6.23
N GLY A 538 0.76 26.72 5.61
CA GLY A 538 2.18 26.97 5.87
C GLY A 538 2.57 28.44 5.63
N TYR A 539 1.93 29.13 4.67
CA TYR A 539 2.12 30.55 4.46
C TYR A 539 1.59 31.39 5.62
N GLU A 540 0.40 31.09 6.15
CA GLU A 540 -0.12 31.81 7.32
C GLU A 540 0.84 31.71 8.50
N GLY A 541 1.48 30.55 8.67
CA GLY A 541 2.55 30.35 9.65
C GLY A 541 3.80 31.19 9.39
N ILE A 542 4.22 31.35 8.13
CA ILE A 542 5.34 32.23 7.78
C ILE A 542 4.99 33.69 8.06
N ALA A 543 3.86 34.18 7.55
CA ALA A 543 3.41 35.55 7.74
C ALA A 543 3.30 35.89 9.23
N PHE A 544 2.75 34.96 10.03
CA PHE A 544 2.71 35.07 11.47
C PHE A 544 4.13 35.23 12.07
N LEU A 545 5.06 34.33 11.74
CA LEU A 545 6.42 34.40 12.28
C LEU A 545 7.18 35.66 11.84
N LEU A 546 7.05 36.08 10.58
CA LEU A 546 7.67 37.32 10.09
C LEU A 546 7.20 38.53 10.90
N ASP A 547 5.91 38.60 11.20
CA ASP A 547 5.36 39.69 12.01
C ASP A 547 5.90 39.66 13.45
N GLN A 548 5.95 38.47 14.07
CA GLN A 548 6.45 38.34 15.45
C GLN A 548 7.94 38.67 15.57
N PHE A 549 8.74 38.35 14.56
CA PHE A 549 10.19 38.55 14.57
C PHE A 549 10.66 39.85 13.90
N ARG A 550 9.75 40.68 13.36
CA ARG A 550 10.06 41.90 12.61
C ARG A 550 11.10 42.79 13.29
N ASP A 551 10.89 43.06 14.57
CA ASP A 551 11.73 43.94 15.40
C ASP A 551 12.56 43.17 16.44
N ALA A 552 12.63 41.84 16.32
CA ALA A 552 13.32 40.98 17.28
C ALA A 552 14.85 40.98 17.14
N GLY A 553 15.39 41.56 16.04
CA GLY A 553 16.83 41.60 15.79
C GLY A 553 17.47 40.24 15.52
N LEU A 554 16.68 39.22 15.15
CA LEU A 554 17.16 37.86 14.87
C LEU A 554 18.09 37.86 13.65
N LYS A 555 19.34 37.45 13.84
CA LYS A 555 20.34 37.33 12.78
C LYS A 555 20.33 35.94 12.15
N ASP A 556 20.63 34.92 12.95
CA ASP A 556 20.70 33.53 12.52
C ASP A 556 19.64 32.71 13.27
N PRO A 557 18.64 32.12 12.58
CA PRO A 557 17.61 31.31 13.21
C PRO A 557 18.12 29.93 13.68
N THR A 558 19.34 29.55 13.31
CA THR A 558 19.98 28.28 13.67
C THR A 558 20.91 28.39 14.87
N ASP A 559 21.22 29.61 15.35
CA ASP A 559 22.03 29.80 16.54
C ASP A 559 21.18 29.68 17.81
N ALA A 560 21.51 28.71 18.69
CA ALA A 560 20.87 28.57 19.99
C ALA A 560 21.13 29.77 20.93
N ARG A 561 22.14 30.59 20.63
CA ARG A 561 22.50 31.82 21.36
C ARG A 561 22.11 33.09 20.61
N HIS A 562 21.03 33.02 19.83
CA HIS A 562 20.47 34.10 19.02
C HIS A 562 20.14 35.41 19.78
N GLY A 563 20.08 35.40 21.12
CA GLY A 563 19.92 36.61 21.94
C GLY A 563 18.50 37.21 21.98
N VAL A 564 17.51 36.51 21.42
CA VAL A 564 16.09 36.93 21.46
C VAL A 564 15.39 36.27 22.65
N ASP A 565 14.69 37.06 23.46
CA ASP A 565 13.84 36.52 24.53
C ASP A 565 12.52 35.99 23.94
N LEU A 566 12.51 34.69 23.62
CA LEU A 566 11.34 34.02 23.03
C LEU A 566 10.12 34.02 23.98
N GLN A 567 10.34 34.02 25.30
CA GLN A 567 9.26 34.01 26.27
C GLN A 567 8.57 35.38 26.32
N ALA A 568 9.35 36.45 26.36
CA ALA A 568 8.81 37.81 26.26
C ALA A 568 8.09 38.04 24.93
N LEU A 569 8.65 37.54 23.82
CA LEU A 569 8.03 37.63 22.49
C LEU A 569 6.67 36.93 22.46
N ALA A 570 6.61 35.70 22.99
CA ALA A 570 5.38 34.92 23.08
C ALA A 570 4.34 35.60 23.97
N MET A 571 4.74 36.11 25.14
CA MET A 571 3.82 36.77 26.07
C MET A 571 3.21 38.04 25.46
N ARG A 572 4.00 38.85 24.74
CA ARG A 572 3.50 40.04 24.04
C ARG A 572 2.37 39.69 23.07
N TYR A 573 2.55 38.66 22.25
CA TYR A 573 1.51 38.20 21.34
C TYR A 573 0.28 37.65 22.08
N VAL A 574 0.48 36.89 23.16
CA VAL A 574 -0.61 36.34 23.97
C VAL A 574 -1.47 37.44 24.57
N GLU A 575 -0.88 38.54 25.07
CA GLU A 575 -1.60 39.70 25.58
C GLU A 575 -2.41 40.43 24.50
N GLU A 576 -1.86 40.58 23.30
CA GLU A 576 -2.56 41.14 22.14
C GLU A 576 -3.72 40.25 21.70
N TYR A 577 -3.50 38.95 21.59
CA TYR A 577 -4.51 37.98 21.20
C TYR A 577 -5.62 37.85 22.25
N ALA A 578 -5.28 37.91 23.55
CA ALA A 578 -6.26 37.94 24.64
C ALA A 578 -7.19 39.15 24.54
N ARG A 579 -6.62 40.35 24.31
CA ARG A 579 -7.38 41.59 24.08
C ARG A 579 -8.29 41.47 22.85
N TYR A 580 -7.77 40.95 21.74
CA TYR A 580 -8.53 40.68 20.52
C TYR A 580 -9.72 39.73 20.78
N LYS A 581 -9.47 38.59 21.44
CA LYS A 581 -10.47 37.57 21.76
C LYS A 581 -11.57 38.13 22.66
N SER A 582 -11.20 38.92 23.67
CA SER A 582 -12.14 39.58 24.58
C SER A 582 -13.01 40.60 23.84
N LYS A 583 -12.40 41.43 22.97
CA LYS A 583 -13.12 42.41 22.14
C LYS A 583 -14.12 41.72 21.19
N LYS A 584 -13.71 40.66 20.49
CA LYS A 584 -14.57 39.89 19.58
C LYS A 584 -15.78 39.28 20.29
N LYS A 585 -15.56 38.64 21.44
CA LYS A 585 -16.63 38.12 22.31
C LYS A 585 -17.61 39.21 22.72
N THR A 586 -17.11 40.38 23.12
CA THR A 586 -17.94 41.52 23.53
C THR A 586 -18.79 42.04 22.36
N THR A 587 -18.25 42.05 21.14
CA THR A 587 -18.97 42.47 19.92
C THR A 587 -19.91 41.41 19.33
N GLY A 588 -20.08 40.24 19.99
CA GLY A 588 -20.97 39.17 19.52
C GLY A 588 -20.48 38.43 18.27
N SER A 589 -19.25 38.66 17.81
CA SER A 589 -18.67 37.95 16.67
C SER A 589 -18.10 36.61 17.14
N LEU A 590 -18.71 35.51 16.68
CA LEU A 590 -18.26 34.15 16.99
C LEU A 590 -17.03 33.72 16.17
N ASP A 591 -16.66 34.49 15.16
CA ASP A 591 -15.56 34.18 14.25
C ASP A 591 -14.25 34.80 14.77
N ILE A 592 -13.59 34.05 15.64
CA ILE A 592 -12.30 34.40 16.25
C ILE A 592 -11.21 33.81 15.39
N GLN A 593 -10.32 34.66 14.88
CA GLN A 593 -9.18 34.23 14.08
C GLN A 593 -8.34 33.20 14.85
N LYS A 594 -8.06 32.07 14.19
CA LYS A 594 -7.18 31.05 14.75
C LYS A 594 -5.73 31.49 14.62
N ILE A 595 -4.91 31.09 15.59
CA ILE A 595 -3.47 31.31 15.53
C ILE A 595 -2.90 30.25 14.57
N PRO A 596 -2.18 30.63 13.50
CA PRO A 596 -1.57 29.68 12.58
C PRO A 596 -0.58 28.76 13.28
N GLY A 597 -0.48 27.50 12.83
CA GLY A 597 0.53 26.56 13.32
C GLY A 597 0.30 25.97 14.73
N VAL A 598 -0.75 26.37 15.44
CA VAL A 598 -1.07 25.86 16.79
C VAL A 598 -2.45 25.23 16.86
N ASN A 599 -2.59 24.24 17.75
CA ASN A 599 -3.76 23.40 17.95
C ASN A 599 -4.05 22.44 16.78
N HIS A 600 -4.86 21.42 17.04
CA HIS A 600 -5.23 20.41 16.03
C HIS A 600 -6.66 19.89 16.29
N PRO A 601 -7.47 19.61 15.24
CA PRO A 601 -8.84 19.11 15.42
C PRO A 601 -8.91 17.73 16.08
N VAL A 602 -7.85 16.92 15.95
CA VAL A 602 -7.74 15.55 16.46
C VAL A 602 -6.89 15.46 17.74
N PHE A 603 -5.78 16.21 17.83
CA PHE A 603 -4.86 16.14 18.97
C PHE A 603 -5.23 17.22 19.98
N LYS A 604 -6.32 16.99 20.71
CA LYS A 604 -6.91 17.94 21.65
C LYS A 604 -7.37 17.24 22.94
N ASP A 605 -7.85 18.04 23.88
CA ASP A 605 -8.50 17.62 25.12
C ASP A 605 -7.61 16.89 26.14
N ARG A 606 -6.27 16.95 26.00
CA ARG A 606 -5.30 16.57 27.05
C ARG A 606 -4.72 17.81 27.74
N PRO A 607 -4.20 17.70 28.98
CA PRO A 607 -3.53 18.82 29.67
C PRO A 607 -2.41 19.45 28.83
N VAL A 608 -1.62 18.60 28.18
CA VAL A 608 -0.65 18.98 27.14
C VAL A 608 -0.93 18.15 25.90
N ASN A 609 -1.15 18.84 24.77
CA ASN A 609 -1.46 18.20 23.49
C ASN A 609 -0.20 18.12 22.62
N TYR A 610 -0.05 17.02 21.88
CA TYR A 610 1.10 16.78 21.02
C TYR A 610 0.62 16.31 19.64
N ASP A 611 1.21 16.84 18.56
CA ASP A 611 1.13 16.25 17.22
C ASP A 611 2.32 15.28 17.08
N PRO A 612 2.09 13.97 16.88
CA PRO A 612 3.17 12.98 16.77
C PRO A 612 4.19 13.30 15.68
N ARG A 613 3.77 13.97 14.59
CA ARG A 613 4.68 14.34 13.49
C ARG A 613 5.61 15.47 13.91
N GLU A 614 5.09 16.45 14.62
CA GLU A 614 5.89 17.56 15.16
C GLU A 614 6.91 17.06 16.18
N VAL A 615 6.46 16.22 17.12
CA VAL A 615 7.34 15.63 18.14
C VAL A 615 8.48 14.85 17.49
N TYR A 616 8.17 14.03 16.48
CA TYR A 616 9.19 13.30 15.73
C TYR A 616 10.19 14.23 15.04
N VAL A 617 9.72 15.28 14.35
CA VAL A 617 10.62 16.24 13.69
C VAL A 617 11.52 16.93 14.71
N ARG A 618 10.98 17.36 15.84
CA ARG A 618 11.79 17.95 16.91
C ARG A 618 12.89 17.00 17.37
N GLU A 619 12.54 15.76 17.72
CA GLU A 619 13.51 14.74 18.15
C GLU A 619 14.54 14.40 17.07
N LEU A 620 14.14 14.40 15.80
CA LEU A 620 15.02 14.14 14.65
C LEU A 620 16.07 15.25 14.50
N PHE A 621 15.67 16.51 14.61
CA PHE A 621 16.58 17.66 14.50
C PHE A 621 17.45 17.81 15.76
N ASP A 622 16.90 17.56 16.95
CA ASP A 622 17.66 17.54 18.21
C ASP A 622 18.80 16.50 18.16
N LYS A 623 18.52 15.29 17.67
CA LYS A 623 19.55 14.23 17.49
C LYS A 623 20.66 14.63 16.52
N ARG A 624 20.37 15.53 15.58
CA ARG A 624 21.33 16.07 14.61
C ARG A 624 22.06 17.30 15.13
N GLY A 625 21.71 17.80 16.32
CA GLY A 625 22.26 19.05 16.86
C GLY A 625 21.81 20.29 16.08
N GLU A 626 20.67 20.21 15.38
CA GLU A 626 20.16 21.31 14.57
C GLU A 626 19.11 22.11 15.31
N TYR A 627 19.35 23.40 15.53
CA TYR A 627 18.43 24.30 16.22
C TYR A 627 17.58 25.12 15.24
N ASN A 628 16.37 25.50 15.66
CA ASN A 628 15.47 26.37 14.91
C ASN A 628 14.68 27.28 15.85
N VAL A 629 15.03 28.58 15.87
CA VAL A 629 14.37 29.62 16.68
C VAL A 629 12.86 29.63 16.51
N PHE A 630 12.37 29.50 15.27
CA PHE A 630 10.93 29.63 14.98
C PHE A 630 10.13 28.46 15.55
N HIS A 631 10.71 27.26 15.51
CA HIS A 631 10.09 26.08 16.13
C HIS A 631 10.05 26.22 17.65
N GLN A 632 11.13 26.72 18.26
CA GLN A 632 11.17 26.99 19.70
C GLN A 632 10.20 28.10 20.12
N TYR A 633 10.01 29.11 19.28
CA TYR A 633 9.01 30.17 19.51
C TYR A 633 7.59 29.60 19.58
N TYR A 634 7.21 28.68 18.69
CA TYR A 634 5.89 28.04 18.78
C TYR A 634 5.70 27.27 20.09
N HIS A 635 6.74 26.61 20.61
CA HIS A 635 6.69 25.97 21.92
C HIS A 635 6.55 26.97 23.08
N ALA A 636 7.25 28.10 23.02
CA ALA A 636 7.08 29.18 23.99
C ALA A 636 5.65 29.75 23.94
N LEU A 637 5.12 29.94 22.73
CA LEU A 637 3.78 30.47 22.48
C LEU A 637 2.67 29.58 23.06
N VAL A 638 2.67 28.27 22.80
CA VAL A 638 1.63 27.37 23.32
C VAL A 638 1.65 27.26 24.84
N LYS A 639 2.83 27.40 25.47
CA LYS A 639 2.97 27.48 26.93
C LYS A 639 2.41 28.80 27.47
N ALA A 640 2.82 29.93 26.87
CA ALA A 640 2.37 31.26 27.29
C ALA A 640 0.84 31.42 27.15
N LEU A 641 0.22 30.87 26.10
CA LEU A 641 -1.24 30.86 25.92
C LEU A 641 -1.98 30.18 27.08
N PHE A 642 -1.41 29.08 27.60
CA PHE A 642 -1.96 28.34 28.72
C PHE A 642 -1.74 29.08 30.05
N GLU A 643 -0.51 29.54 30.30
CA GLU A 643 -0.15 30.27 31.53
C GLU A 643 -0.96 31.57 31.70
N ALA A 644 -1.26 32.26 30.61
CA ALA A 644 -2.11 33.45 30.60
C ALA A 644 -3.63 33.15 30.61
N GLY A 645 -4.05 31.88 30.64
CA GLY A 645 -5.46 31.47 30.66
C GLY A 645 -6.22 31.73 29.35
N VAL A 646 -5.53 31.98 28.24
CA VAL A 646 -6.13 32.23 26.93
C VAL A 646 -6.60 30.93 26.27
N SER A 647 -5.88 29.83 26.50
CA SER A 647 -6.27 28.46 26.17
C SER A 647 -6.55 27.64 27.44
N ARG A 648 -7.44 26.64 27.31
CA ARG A 648 -7.78 25.74 28.43
C ARG A 648 -6.64 24.77 28.78
N ASN A 649 -5.93 24.32 27.75
CA ASN A 649 -4.83 23.36 27.82
C ASN A 649 -3.64 23.92 27.03
N VAL A 650 -2.46 23.32 27.19
CA VAL A 650 -1.33 23.60 26.29
C VAL A 650 -1.65 22.98 24.93
N TYR A 651 -1.81 23.83 23.91
CA TYR A 651 -2.07 23.38 22.55
C TYR A 651 -0.84 22.68 21.96
N CYS A 652 -1.06 21.77 21.01
CA CYS A 652 0.03 21.21 20.23
C CYS A 652 0.57 22.24 19.24
N VAL A 653 1.86 22.17 18.95
CA VAL A 653 2.44 22.71 17.72
C VAL A 653 2.11 21.70 16.61
N ASN A 654 1.52 22.16 15.51
CA ASN A 654 1.07 21.26 14.44
C ASN A 654 2.08 21.22 13.27
N ILE A 655 1.80 20.40 12.27
CA ILE A 655 2.69 20.26 11.11
C ILE A 655 2.85 21.56 10.30
N ASP A 656 1.84 22.44 10.25
CA ASP A 656 1.94 23.71 9.52
C ASP A 656 2.97 24.66 10.16
N ALA A 657 3.09 24.65 11.50
CA ALA A 657 4.15 25.37 12.21
C ALA A 657 5.54 24.82 11.86
N VAL A 658 5.68 23.49 11.75
CA VAL A 658 6.94 22.84 11.35
C VAL A 658 7.33 23.24 9.93
N ILE A 659 6.37 23.26 9.01
CA ILE A 659 6.60 23.71 7.62
C ILE A 659 7.11 25.15 7.61
N ALA A 660 6.40 26.06 8.28
CA ALA A 660 6.77 27.46 8.35
C ALA A 660 8.16 27.67 8.99
N ALA A 661 8.44 26.98 10.10
CA ALA A 661 9.70 27.08 10.81
C ALA A 661 10.87 26.55 9.98
N LEU A 662 10.73 25.41 9.31
CA LEU A 662 11.79 24.83 8.47
C LEU A 662 12.03 25.66 7.19
N LEU A 663 10.98 26.22 6.58
CA LEU A 663 11.14 27.13 5.44
C LEU A 663 11.86 28.41 5.86
N LEU A 664 11.46 29.05 6.96
CA LEU A 664 12.13 30.24 7.44
C LEU A 664 13.56 29.95 7.89
N LYS A 665 13.86 28.77 8.45
CA LYS A 665 15.25 28.36 8.68
C LYS A 665 16.11 28.46 7.41
N MET A 666 15.59 28.01 6.27
CA MET A 666 16.31 28.03 4.99
C MET A 666 16.33 29.42 4.33
N LEU A 667 15.27 30.22 4.53
CA LEU A 667 15.04 31.45 3.76
C LEU A 667 15.22 32.74 4.57
N TRP A 668 15.46 32.67 5.88
CA TRP A 668 15.57 33.86 6.74
C TRP A 668 16.65 34.82 6.27
N GLN A 669 17.88 34.33 6.05
CA GLN A 669 18.99 35.18 5.65
C GLN A 669 18.76 35.80 4.26
N PRO A 670 18.40 35.03 3.20
CA PRO A 670 18.00 35.60 1.92
C PRO A 670 16.86 36.63 1.99
N TYR A 671 15.87 36.40 2.86
CA TYR A 671 14.78 37.34 3.10
C TYR A 671 15.28 38.65 3.75
N ARG A 672 16.09 38.54 4.82
CA ARG A 672 16.66 39.68 5.55
C ARG A 672 17.59 40.53 4.68
N ASP A 673 18.29 39.90 3.74
CA ASP A 673 19.19 40.57 2.80
C ASP A 673 18.45 41.19 1.60
N GLY A 674 17.12 40.99 1.51
CA GLY A 674 16.30 41.48 0.41
C GLY A 674 16.41 40.69 -0.90
N ALA A 675 17.18 39.59 -0.90
CA ALA A 675 17.31 38.68 -2.04
C ALA A 675 16.05 37.82 -2.26
N PHE A 676 15.20 37.69 -1.24
CA PHE A 676 13.97 36.90 -1.28
C PHE A 676 12.78 37.72 -0.75
N SER A 677 11.74 37.92 -1.55
CA SER A 677 10.58 38.76 -1.17
C SER A 677 9.54 37.99 -0.33
N GLU A 678 8.65 38.71 0.38
CA GLU A 678 7.52 38.09 1.10
C GLU A 678 6.60 37.28 0.17
N ARG A 679 6.35 37.78 -1.04
CA ARG A 679 5.56 37.07 -2.06
C ARG A 679 6.27 35.78 -2.54
N ALA A 680 7.60 35.81 -2.59
CA ALA A 680 8.38 34.61 -2.91
C ALA A 680 8.31 33.58 -1.77
N LEU A 681 8.30 34.02 -0.50
CA LEU A 681 8.09 33.13 0.66
C LEU A 681 6.72 32.45 0.61
N GLU A 682 5.66 33.21 0.30
CA GLU A 682 4.31 32.67 0.10
C GLU A 682 4.28 31.61 -1.00
N THR A 683 4.86 31.94 -2.14
CA THR A 683 4.95 31.04 -3.30
C THR A 683 5.71 29.76 -2.95
N ALA A 684 6.83 29.87 -2.25
CA ALA A 684 7.64 28.73 -1.83
C ALA A 684 6.90 27.84 -0.82
N ALA A 685 6.20 28.44 0.16
CA ALA A 685 5.44 27.72 1.17
C ALA A 685 4.28 26.91 0.60
N PHE A 686 3.58 27.46 -0.39
CA PHE A 686 2.53 26.71 -1.06
C PHE A 686 3.13 25.66 -2.03
N THR A 687 4.19 26.00 -2.76
CA THR A 687 4.80 25.07 -3.73
C THR A 687 5.45 23.86 -3.07
N ILE A 688 6.07 24.00 -1.88
CA ILE A 688 6.63 22.87 -1.13
C ILE A 688 5.56 21.87 -0.70
N PHE A 689 4.30 22.30 -0.53
CA PHE A 689 3.20 21.37 -0.29
C PHE A 689 2.84 20.59 -1.56
N LEU A 690 2.87 21.25 -2.73
CA LEU A 690 2.46 20.65 -4.01
C LEU A 690 3.41 19.55 -4.48
N TYR A 691 4.73 19.75 -4.36
CA TYR A 691 5.76 18.78 -4.78
C TYR A 691 5.56 17.36 -4.22
N PRO A 692 5.49 17.15 -2.89
CA PRO A 692 5.26 15.83 -2.33
C PRO A 692 3.82 15.37 -2.48
N ARG A 693 2.85 16.29 -2.40
CA ARG A 693 1.44 15.92 -2.49
C ARG A 693 1.07 15.39 -3.87
N MET A 694 1.71 15.86 -4.94
CA MET A 694 1.50 15.30 -6.29
C MET A 694 1.89 13.81 -6.35
N LEU A 695 2.92 13.39 -5.60
CA LEU A 695 3.37 11.99 -5.55
C LEU A 695 2.36 11.12 -4.82
N GLY A 696 1.91 11.55 -3.63
CA GLY A 696 0.88 10.82 -2.90
C GLY A 696 -0.44 10.75 -3.67
N CYS A 697 -0.84 11.83 -4.34
CA CYS A 697 -2.01 11.82 -5.21
C CYS A 697 -1.83 10.91 -6.44
N ALA A 698 -0.63 10.81 -7.01
CA ALA A 698 -0.35 9.86 -8.09
C ALA A 698 -0.51 8.40 -7.64
N ALA A 699 -0.09 8.08 -6.42
CA ALA A 699 -0.32 6.77 -5.82
C ALA A 699 -1.82 6.47 -5.62
N GLU A 700 -2.59 7.47 -5.15
CA GLU A 700 -4.05 7.34 -5.03
C GLU A 700 -4.76 7.20 -6.38
N VAL A 701 -4.23 7.84 -7.43
CA VAL A 701 -4.73 7.71 -8.80
C VAL A 701 -4.45 6.31 -9.34
N ASP A 702 -3.22 5.81 -9.18
CA ASP A 702 -2.85 4.46 -9.63
C ASP A 702 -3.69 3.39 -8.92
N ASP A 703 -3.82 3.48 -7.60
CA ASP A 703 -4.63 2.53 -6.83
C ASP A 703 -6.11 2.58 -7.24
N HIS A 704 -6.65 3.76 -7.56
CA HIS A 704 -8.03 3.91 -8.04
C HIS A 704 -8.22 3.45 -9.50
N ILE A 705 -7.23 3.61 -10.38
CA ILE A 705 -7.28 3.02 -11.73
C ILE A 705 -7.38 1.50 -11.62
N ASN A 706 -6.58 0.88 -10.75
CA ASN A 706 -6.48 -0.56 -10.62
C ASN A 706 -7.60 -1.20 -9.79
N ARG A 707 -7.99 -0.60 -8.66
CA ARG A 707 -9.00 -1.13 -7.73
C ARG A 707 -10.34 -0.42 -7.82
N GLY A 708 -10.43 0.72 -8.49
CA GLY A 708 -11.61 1.57 -8.45
C GLY A 708 -12.79 1.01 -9.22
N ARG A 709 -13.96 1.40 -8.76
CA ARG A 709 -15.18 1.58 -9.55
C ARG A 709 -15.49 3.07 -9.61
N ASN A 710 -16.39 3.47 -10.49
CA ASN A 710 -16.95 4.82 -10.45
C ASN A 710 -17.40 5.20 -9.03
N MET A 711 -16.84 6.28 -8.48
CA MET A 711 -17.26 6.82 -7.18
C MET A 711 -18.64 7.44 -7.31
N ASP A 712 -19.64 6.86 -6.64
CA ASP A 712 -20.94 7.52 -6.48
C ASP A 712 -20.81 8.66 -5.46
N THR A 713 -20.72 9.89 -5.97
CA THR A 713 -20.62 11.10 -5.15
C THR A 713 -21.99 11.67 -4.77
N ARG A 714 -23.10 11.06 -5.24
CA ARG A 714 -24.44 11.52 -4.88
C ARG A 714 -24.67 11.31 -3.39
N THR A 715 -25.00 12.40 -2.71
CA THR A 715 -25.41 12.35 -1.31
C THR A 715 -26.91 12.00 -1.27
N PRO A 716 -27.34 11.01 -0.47
CA PRO A 716 -28.77 10.71 -0.34
C PRO A 716 -29.55 11.96 0.03
N ALA A 717 -30.72 12.18 -0.58
CA ALA A 717 -31.52 13.38 -0.33
C ALA A 717 -31.80 13.62 1.16
N SER A 718 -31.96 12.55 1.94
CA SER A 718 -32.12 12.59 3.41
C SER A 718 -30.95 13.22 4.18
N GLN A 719 -29.75 13.27 3.59
CA GLN A 719 -28.55 13.90 4.17
C GLN A 719 -28.29 15.30 3.58
N CYS A 720 -29.00 15.68 2.51
CA CYS A 720 -28.93 17.02 1.95
C CYS A 720 -29.80 17.97 2.79
N ARG A 721 -29.27 19.15 3.12
CA ARG A 721 -30.02 20.20 3.81
C ARG A 721 -30.13 21.41 2.90
N PHE A 722 -31.35 21.87 2.65
CA PHE A 722 -31.58 23.19 2.06
C PHE A 722 -31.29 24.25 3.11
N VAL A 723 -30.39 25.18 2.80
CA VAL A 723 -30.12 26.38 3.59
C VAL A 723 -30.76 27.52 2.83
N ALA A 724 -31.80 28.12 3.42
CA ALA A 724 -32.55 29.24 2.84
C ALA A 724 -31.81 30.56 3.01
#